data_AF-A0A556RBL7-F1
#
_entry.id   AF-A0A556RBL7-F1
#
_cell.length_a   1.000
_cell.length_b   1.000
_cell.length_c   1.000
_cell.angle_alpha   90.00
_cell.angle_beta   90.00
_cell.angle_gamma   90.00
#
_symmetry.space_group_name_H-M   'P 1'
#
loop_
_entity.id
_entity.type
_entity.pdbx_description
1 polymer ?
#
loop_
_entity_poly.entity_id
_entity_poly.type
_entity_poly.pdbx_seq_one_letter_code
_entity_poly.pdbx_strand_id
1 'polypeptide(L)'
;MHTDQDCVDEAARQIYIGNTGTVDFDLKLPTEGAEGTTIEWASSDDRWVSPTGKVNQPEYGRGDRNVTLTATVTKGGAKAQRNFDVTVLQMPNKIEVRKVYPIEIKARKGATYYLPMFTAVLTKDGQKVSQRVNWDEGVEHRDEQTGEHDFQGSIDGSDIRVQCKVQVIDEDPEQPVDSSPKVRRVPISRVRLTGDGMLAGNQRRRIAFLKTLDDDQLLVEFRRAAHLDTKGAKPMIGWDAPDSNLRGHTTGHVLSAYALGYAATGDENIRTKLTYLVDGLAEVQAAFAKSGNTKPGFLSAYDESQFDKLEQYAPYPTIWAPYYTLHKILAGLIDAYHFAGNETALRVASDLGDWVYDRVHRLPHEQLQNMWSMYIAGEFGGMNESLAHLYAITGRKEHLDAARLFDNDRLMVPMRQKVDALGGLHGNQHIPQVIGSVELFRQTGLPYYLQQAEFFLKSVMGHHIYAMGGTGQGEMFQQPDVIGALLKDNTAESCASYNLLKLSALLFSFDPDQEYADYTELTMLNHIAASTDHVPQGGSLYFFPTQPGGRKEFDEENSCCHGTGLESHFYYADGAFYTDETTLWIEQYLPCSLNDIDQKMALSVGVDDRHPEKVTITIEALDRPRLALRIPAWTRGRVHIDIDGTPVSQALMGTDPAVAVLDVSACGLNSWSGTTITLTFEPTIRLIGTPDRPSLAAVAWGPYVLAALSPSTDMQSLDIDRKDPGSAFERQGEKLVFRHRDSGLEFVPLWTIDENQPYHAYVEVASH
;
A
#
# COMPACT_ATOMS: atom_id res chain seq x y z
N MET A 1 -51.40 -33.87 22.73
CA MET A 1 -50.84 -33.45 21.42
C MET A 1 -49.83 -32.38 21.72
N HIS A 2 -48.61 -32.54 21.25
CA HIS A 2 -47.63 -31.47 21.24
C HIS A 2 -48.17 -30.35 20.36
N THR A 3 -48.06 -29.09 20.80
CA THR A 3 -48.34 -27.95 19.93
C THR A 3 -47.29 -27.87 18.82
N ASP A 4 -47.58 -27.16 17.73
CA ASP A 4 -46.56 -26.94 16.69
C ASP A 4 -45.31 -26.25 17.25
N GLN A 5 -45.47 -25.38 18.28
CA GLN A 5 -44.34 -24.77 18.98
C GLN A 5 -43.52 -25.80 19.77
N ASP A 6 -44.17 -26.69 20.52
CA ASP A 6 -43.47 -27.77 21.23
C ASP A 6 -42.70 -28.67 20.26
N CYS A 7 -43.25 -28.89 19.06
CA CYS A 7 -42.61 -29.70 18.02
C CYS A 7 -41.35 -29.03 17.46
N VAL A 8 -41.41 -27.72 17.12
CA VAL A 8 -40.23 -27.01 16.58
C VAL A 8 -39.15 -26.80 17.64
N ASP A 9 -39.51 -26.53 18.89
CA ASP A 9 -38.55 -26.34 19.99
C ASP A 9 -37.81 -27.65 20.30
N GLU A 10 -38.54 -28.76 20.35
CA GLU A 10 -37.93 -30.08 20.58
C GLU A 10 -37.11 -30.53 19.37
N ALA A 11 -37.62 -30.36 18.15
CA ALA A 11 -36.87 -30.67 16.93
C ALA A 11 -35.58 -29.84 16.84
N ALA A 12 -35.61 -28.54 17.16
CA ALA A 12 -34.40 -27.70 17.22
C ALA A 12 -33.40 -28.20 18.26
N ARG A 13 -33.84 -28.59 19.47
CA ARG A 13 -32.97 -29.17 20.52
C ARG A 13 -32.37 -30.53 20.12
N GLN A 14 -33.01 -31.27 19.23
CA GLN A 14 -32.52 -32.58 18.79
C GLN A 14 -31.54 -32.52 17.61
N ILE A 15 -31.40 -31.38 16.93
CA ILE A 15 -30.46 -31.24 15.81
C ILE A 15 -29.03 -31.53 16.28
N TYR A 16 -28.39 -32.51 15.65
CA TYR A 16 -26.99 -32.86 15.88
C TYR A 16 -26.28 -32.98 14.53
N ILE A 17 -25.25 -32.15 14.32
CA ILE A 17 -24.51 -32.07 13.06
C ILE A 17 -23.08 -32.61 13.16
N GLY A 18 -22.76 -33.32 14.26
CA GLY A 18 -21.42 -33.88 14.50
C GLY A 18 -20.50 -32.97 15.31
N ASN A 19 -19.20 -33.25 15.22
CA ASN A 19 -18.16 -32.42 15.83
C ASN A 19 -18.03 -31.12 15.04
N THR A 20 -18.24 -30.00 15.71
CA THR A 20 -18.12 -28.67 15.10
C THR A 20 -16.83 -27.94 15.49
N GLY A 21 -16.01 -28.47 16.40
CA GLY A 21 -14.82 -27.76 16.88
C GLY A 21 -13.54 -27.97 16.07
N THR A 22 -13.54 -28.92 15.12
CA THR A 22 -12.37 -29.30 14.30
C THR A 22 -12.86 -29.89 12.97
N VAL A 23 -13.37 -29.03 12.10
CA VAL A 23 -14.04 -29.45 10.86
C VAL A 23 -13.12 -29.31 9.66
N ASP A 24 -12.84 -30.42 9.00
CA ASP A 24 -12.10 -30.54 7.73
C ASP A 24 -12.89 -31.36 6.68
N PHE A 25 -14.19 -31.56 6.90
CA PHE A 25 -15.10 -32.35 6.07
C PHE A 25 -16.47 -31.68 5.92
N ASP A 26 -17.19 -32.01 4.85
CA ASP A 26 -18.57 -31.54 4.63
C ASP A 26 -19.51 -32.00 5.75
N LEU A 27 -20.24 -31.05 6.34
CA LEU A 27 -21.24 -31.29 7.37
C LEU A 27 -22.54 -31.81 6.75
N LYS A 28 -23.16 -32.79 7.41
CA LYS A 28 -24.49 -33.28 7.02
C LYS A 28 -25.56 -32.46 7.73
N LEU A 29 -26.16 -31.53 7.01
CA LEU A 29 -27.21 -30.67 7.53
C LEU A 29 -28.59 -31.26 7.22
N PRO A 30 -29.40 -31.66 8.22
CA PRO A 30 -30.74 -32.19 7.99
C PRO A 30 -31.69 -31.09 7.51
N THR A 31 -32.53 -31.40 6.51
CA THR A 31 -33.60 -30.50 6.02
C THR A 31 -34.97 -30.83 6.61
N GLU A 32 -35.06 -31.93 7.36
CA GLU A 32 -36.26 -32.40 8.03
C GLU A 32 -35.91 -32.76 9.49
N GLY A 33 -36.81 -32.46 10.41
CA GLY A 33 -36.69 -32.77 11.83
C GLY A 33 -37.80 -33.71 12.32
N ALA A 34 -37.83 -33.98 13.63
CA ALA A 34 -38.86 -34.82 14.24
C ALA A 34 -40.27 -34.26 14.02
N GLU A 35 -41.29 -35.11 14.13
CA GLU A 35 -42.71 -34.70 14.10
C GLU A 35 -43.12 -33.92 12.83
N GLY A 36 -42.43 -34.12 11.70
CA GLY A 36 -42.76 -33.48 10.41
C GLY A 36 -42.37 -32.00 10.30
N THR A 37 -41.41 -31.55 11.11
CA THR A 37 -40.82 -30.20 10.98
C THR A 37 -39.86 -30.13 9.79
N THR A 38 -39.76 -28.97 9.13
CA THR A 38 -38.72 -28.68 8.12
C THR A 38 -37.62 -27.84 8.73
N ILE A 39 -36.41 -27.95 8.19
CA ILE A 39 -35.22 -27.23 8.68
C ILE A 39 -34.58 -26.50 7.50
N GLU A 40 -34.45 -25.19 7.63
CA GLU A 40 -33.69 -24.33 6.72
C GLU A 40 -32.41 -23.87 7.41
N TRP A 41 -31.29 -23.93 6.69
CA TRP A 41 -29.99 -23.53 7.22
C TRP A 41 -29.58 -22.18 6.64
N ALA A 42 -28.94 -21.38 7.49
CA ALA A 42 -28.17 -20.21 7.09
C ALA A 42 -26.76 -20.33 7.67
N SER A 43 -25.78 -19.77 6.97
CA SER A 43 -24.40 -19.69 7.44
C SER A 43 -24.02 -18.22 7.63
N SER A 44 -23.17 -17.96 8.62
CA SER A 44 -22.58 -16.63 8.81
C SER A 44 -21.47 -16.34 7.80
N ASP A 45 -20.90 -17.37 7.14
CA ASP A 45 -19.87 -17.23 6.12
C ASP A 45 -19.86 -18.43 5.15
N ASP A 46 -20.63 -18.30 4.07
CA ASP A 46 -20.80 -19.31 3.02
C ASP A 46 -19.50 -19.66 2.28
N ARG A 47 -18.44 -18.85 2.42
CA ARG A 47 -17.12 -19.12 1.82
C ARG A 47 -16.46 -20.34 2.46
N TRP A 48 -16.68 -20.55 3.76
CA TRP A 48 -16.04 -21.63 4.52
C TRP A 48 -16.99 -22.77 4.85
N VAL A 49 -18.26 -22.48 5.16
CA VAL A 49 -19.30 -23.49 5.33
C VAL A 49 -20.57 -23.00 4.67
N SER A 50 -21.03 -23.66 3.59
CA SER A 50 -22.26 -23.28 2.92
C SER A 50 -23.50 -23.69 3.73
N PRO A 51 -24.69 -23.12 3.44
CA PRO A 51 -25.97 -23.59 3.97
C PRO A 51 -26.32 -25.04 3.61
N THR A 52 -25.59 -25.67 2.68
CA THR A 52 -25.73 -27.09 2.36
C THR A 52 -24.76 -27.98 3.15
N GLY A 53 -23.91 -27.38 3.99
CA GLY A 53 -22.88 -28.06 4.77
C GLY A 53 -21.58 -28.30 4.02
N LYS A 54 -21.39 -27.73 2.82
CA LYS A 54 -20.12 -27.85 2.10
C LYS A 54 -19.04 -27.05 2.81
N VAL A 55 -17.91 -27.67 3.14
CA VAL A 55 -16.80 -27.05 3.84
C VAL A 55 -15.64 -26.79 2.88
N ASN A 56 -15.12 -25.56 2.88
CA ASN A 56 -13.87 -25.20 2.21
C ASN A 56 -12.83 -24.90 3.29
N GLN A 57 -11.70 -25.61 3.30
CA GLN A 57 -10.63 -25.35 4.27
C GLN A 57 -9.80 -24.13 3.85
N PRO A 58 -9.42 -23.24 4.79
CA PRO A 58 -8.41 -22.21 4.54
C PRO A 58 -7.06 -22.83 4.19
N GLU A 59 -6.31 -22.23 3.27
CA GLU A 59 -4.93 -22.62 3.02
C GLU A 59 -4.05 -22.47 4.27
N TYR A 60 -2.98 -23.26 4.36
CA TYR A 60 -2.02 -23.15 5.46
C TYR A 60 -1.50 -21.71 5.62
N GLY A 61 -1.45 -21.23 6.86
CA GLY A 61 -0.99 -19.87 7.19
C GLY A 61 -2.08 -18.80 7.12
N ARG A 62 -3.31 -19.18 6.73
CA ARG A 62 -4.50 -18.30 6.86
C ARG A 62 -5.19 -18.45 8.23
N GLY A 63 -4.87 -19.49 9.00
CA GLY A 63 -5.50 -19.81 10.27
C GLY A 63 -6.88 -20.46 10.12
N ASP A 64 -7.40 -21.00 11.23
CA ASP A 64 -8.73 -21.61 11.28
C ASP A 64 -9.84 -20.56 11.11
N ARG A 65 -11.05 -21.01 10.76
CA ARG A 65 -12.23 -20.13 10.57
C ARG A 65 -13.39 -20.57 11.41
N ASN A 66 -13.97 -19.66 12.18
CA ASN A 66 -15.19 -19.90 12.93
C ASN A 66 -16.41 -19.42 12.12
N VAL A 67 -17.38 -20.30 11.94
CA VAL A 67 -18.63 -20.06 11.22
C VAL A 67 -19.80 -20.47 12.11
N THR A 68 -20.80 -19.62 12.25
CA THR A 68 -22.04 -19.98 12.94
C THR A 68 -23.08 -20.43 11.92
N LEU A 69 -23.51 -21.70 12.03
CA LEU A 69 -24.64 -22.22 11.28
C LEU A 69 -25.93 -22.05 12.09
N THR A 70 -26.96 -21.47 11.47
CA THR A 70 -28.28 -21.28 12.09
C THR A 70 -29.29 -22.20 11.44
N ALA A 71 -29.82 -23.15 12.21
CA ALA A 71 -30.95 -24.00 11.81
C ALA A 71 -32.27 -23.31 12.19
N THR A 72 -33.11 -22.99 11.21
CA THR A 72 -34.48 -22.50 11.41
C THR A 72 -35.45 -23.67 11.20
N VAL A 73 -36.05 -24.14 12.28
CA VAL A 73 -37.01 -25.24 12.28
C VAL A 73 -38.42 -24.69 12.18
N THR A 74 -39.23 -25.21 11.26
CA THR A 74 -40.60 -24.74 11.04
C THR A 74 -41.62 -25.87 10.97
N LYS A 75 -42.81 -25.63 11.53
CA LYS A 75 -43.99 -26.49 11.40
C LYS A 75 -45.24 -25.63 11.50
N GLY A 76 -46.08 -25.64 10.47
CA GLY A 76 -47.22 -24.73 10.38
C GLY A 76 -46.76 -23.26 10.44
N GLY A 77 -47.25 -22.50 11.43
CA GLY A 77 -46.82 -21.12 11.69
C GLY A 77 -45.74 -20.97 12.77
N ALA A 78 -45.34 -22.05 13.45
CA ALA A 78 -44.36 -22.03 14.53
C ALA A 78 -42.93 -22.10 13.98
N LYS A 79 -42.00 -21.43 14.68
CA LYS A 79 -40.56 -21.43 14.35
C LYS A 79 -39.70 -21.54 15.61
N ALA A 80 -38.57 -22.23 15.49
CA ALA A 80 -37.50 -22.24 16.47
C ALA A 80 -36.14 -22.14 15.76
N GLN A 81 -35.15 -21.57 16.44
CA GLN A 81 -33.79 -21.47 15.91
C GLN A 81 -32.78 -22.14 16.82
N ARG A 82 -31.74 -22.71 16.21
CA ARG A 82 -30.57 -23.20 16.92
C ARG A 82 -29.30 -22.87 16.16
N ASN A 83 -28.31 -22.38 16.90
CA ASN A 83 -27.01 -22.01 16.36
C ASN A 83 -25.97 -23.10 16.68
N PHE A 84 -25.02 -23.28 15.76
CA PHE A 84 -23.88 -24.17 15.88
C PHE A 84 -22.61 -23.42 15.50
N ASP A 85 -21.66 -23.33 16.42
CA ASP A 85 -20.35 -22.73 16.14
C ASP A 85 -19.43 -23.82 15.57
N VAL A 86 -18.99 -23.58 14.33
CA VAL A 86 -18.17 -24.48 13.51
C VAL A 86 -16.79 -23.89 13.31
N THR A 87 -15.75 -24.55 13.81
CA THR A 87 -14.35 -24.22 13.56
C THR A 87 -13.84 -25.07 12.39
N VAL A 88 -13.72 -24.45 11.23
CA VAL A 88 -13.09 -25.02 10.04
C VAL A 88 -11.57 -24.93 10.17
N LEU A 89 -10.91 -26.08 10.14
CA LEU A 89 -9.46 -26.17 10.24
C LEU A 89 -8.79 -25.70 8.96
N GLN A 90 -7.70 -24.93 9.09
CA GLN A 90 -6.80 -24.69 7.97
C GLN A 90 -6.17 -26.01 7.47
N MET A 91 -5.75 -26.03 6.22
CA MET A 91 -5.05 -27.16 5.64
C MET A 91 -3.69 -27.39 6.36
N PRO A 92 -3.26 -28.65 6.53
CA PRO A 92 -1.97 -28.95 7.12
C PRO A 92 -0.83 -28.42 6.23
N ASN A 93 0.29 -28.04 6.86
CA ASN A 93 1.48 -27.65 6.11
C ASN A 93 2.05 -28.85 5.35
N LYS A 94 1.90 -28.86 4.03
CA LYS A 94 2.46 -29.89 3.14
C LYS A 94 3.69 -29.38 2.38
N ILE A 95 4.35 -28.35 2.90
CA ILE A 95 5.48 -27.74 2.21
C ILE A 95 6.61 -28.75 2.01
N GLU A 96 7.09 -28.82 0.78
CA GLU A 96 8.28 -29.59 0.45
C GLU A 96 9.46 -28.64 0.25
N VAL A 97 10.34 -28.56 1.25
CA VAL A 97 11.48 -27.65 1.22
C VAL A 97 12.68 -28.32 0.56
N ARG A 98 13.26 -27.62 -0.43
CA ARG A 98 14.56 -27.94 -1.03
C ARG A 98 15.71 -27.32 -0.23
N LYS A 99 15.52 -26.09 0.27
CA LYS A 99 16.54 -25.35 1.03
C LYS A 99 15.88 -24.42 2.03
N VAL A 100 16.35 -24.45 3.28
CA VAL A 100 16.10 -23.40 4.28
C VAL A 100 17.23 -22.37 4.17
N TYR A 101 16.91 -21.08 4.16
CA TYR A 101 17.93 -20.05 4.15
C TYR A 101 18.51 -19.85 5.56
N PRO A 102 19.83 -19.64 5.70
CA PRO A 102 20.48 -19.59 7.00
C PRO A 102 19.99 -18.39 7.81
N ILE A 103 19.93 -18.57 9.13
CA ILE A 103 19.64 -17.51 10.08
C ILE A 103 20.89 -17.31 10.92
N GLU A 104 21.46 -16.12 10.84
CA GLU A 104 22.64 -15.72 11.61
C GLU A 104 22.32 -14.38 12.27
N ILE A 105 22.38 -14.33 13.60
CA ILE A 105 22.17 -13.09 14.36
C ILE A 105 23.36 -12.83 15.27
N LYS A 106 23.58 -11.54 15.55
CA LYS A 106 24.53 -11.11 16.57
C LYS A 106 23.77 -10.55 17.74
N ALA A 107 24.23 -10.82 18.95
CA ALA A 107 23.64 -10.32 20.18
C ALA A 107 24.72 -9.74 21.09
N ARG A 108 24.37 -8.68 21.84
CA ARG A 108 25.27 -8.12 22.84
C ARG A 108 25.22 -8.95 24.11
N LYS A 109 26.39 -9.27 24.68
CA LYS A 109 26.51 -9.94 25.98
C LYS A 109 25.67 -9.24 27.06
N GLY A 110 24.89 -10.02 27.80
CA GLY A 110 24.01 -9.56 28.87
C GLY A 110 22.73 -8.84 28.40
N ALA A 111 22.52 -8.68 27.09
CA ALA A 111 21.27 -8.19 26.53
C ALA A 111 20.33 -9.36 26.21
N THR A 112 19.03 -9.13 26.40
CA THR A 112 18.00 -10.03 25.87
C THR A 112 17.97 -9.92 24.36
N TYR A 113 17.90 -11.05 23.67
CA TYR A 113 17.70 -11.13 22.22
C TYR A 113 16.68 -12.21 21.89
N TYR A 114 16.13 -12.13 20.68
CA TYR A 114 15.08 -13.04 20.22
C TYR A 114 15.52 -13.77 18.95
N LEU A 115 15.27 -15.07 18.89
CA LEU A 115 15.46 -15.84 17.67
C LEU A 115 14.37 -15.48 16.66
N PRO A 116 14.68 -15.25 15.37
CA PRO A 116 13.68 -14.95 14.38
C PRO A 116 12.58 -16.00 14.29
N MET A 117 11.32 -15.59 14.28
CA MET A 117 10.19 -16.52 14.25
C MET A 117 9.78 -16.95 12.84
N PHE A 118 10.42 -16.37 11.81
CA PHE A 118 10.20 -16.72 10.42
C PHE A 118 11.54 -16.83 9.68
N THR A 119 11.56 -17.61 8.61
CA THR A 119 12.70 -17.72 7.69
C THR A 119 12.23 -17.93 6.27
N ALA A 120 13.02 -17.48 5.29
CA ALA A 120 12.78 -17.82 3.91
C ALA A 120 13.12 -19.30 3.65
N VAL A 121 12.32 -19.93 2.80
CA VAL A 121 12.60 -21.27 2.27
C VAL A 121 12.42 -21.29 0.76
N LEU A 122 13.17 -22.18 0.11
CA LEU A 122 13.03 -22.52 -1.28
C LEU A 122 12.37 -23.90 -1.37
N THR A 123 11.19 -23.96 -1.94
CA THR A 123 10.45 -25.21 -2.10
C THR A 123 11.01 -26.05 -3.25
N LYS A 124 10.61 -27.33 -3.33
CA LYS A 124 11.04 -28.24 -4.42
C LYS A 124 10.48 -27.84 -5.79
N ASP A 125 9.31 -27.22 -5.84
CA ASP A 125 8.71 -26.65 -7.05
C ASP A 125 9.26 -25.25 -7.40
N GLY A 126 10.24 -24.75 -6.63
CA GLY A 126 11.01 -23.56 -6.98
C GLY A 126 10.48 -22.23 -6.43
N GLN A 127 9.44 -22.26 -5.62
CA GLN A 127 8.88 -21.08 -4.97
C GLN A 127 9.76 -20.62 -3.80
N LYS A 128 9.80 -19.30 -3.59
CA LYS A 128 10.41 -18.68 -2.41
C LYS A 128 9.28 -18.20 -1.51
N VAL A 129 9.23 -18.70 -0.28
CA VAL A 129 8.15 -18.37 0.66
C VAL A 129 8.70 -18.20 2.07
N SER A 130 8.04 -17.36 2.86
CA SER A 130 8.32 -17.17 4.28
C SER A 130 7.60 -18.24 5.09
N GLN A 131 8.30 -18.88 6.03
CA GLN A 131 7.76 -19.94 6.88
C GLN A 131 8.06 -19.66 8.35
N ARG A 132 7.07 -19.93 9.20
CA ARG A 132 7.22 -19.83 10.65
C ARG A 132 8.15 -20.92 11.18
N VAL A 133 8.97 -20.56 12.16
CA VAL A 133 9.89 -21.47 12.86
C VAL A 133 9.45 -21.63 14.31
N ASN A 134 9.38 -22.87 14.77
CA ASN A 134 9.20 -23.22 16.17
C ASN A 134 10.56 -23.66 16.73
N TRP A 135 11.10 -22.89 17.67
CA TRP A 135 12.43 -23.15 18.27
C TRP A 135 12.33 -24.11 19.47
N ASP A 136 13.21 -25.11 19.51
CA ASP A 136 13.18 -26.17 20.53
C ASP A 136 13.42 -25.62 21.95
N GLU A 137 14.22 -24.55 22.05
CA GLU A 137 14.64 -23.92 23.31
C GLU A 137 13.90 -22.60 23.59
N GLY A 138 12.81 -22.32 22.88
CA GLY A 138 12.09 -21.05 22.96
C GLY A 138 12.76 -19.92 22.18
N VAL A 139 12.10 -18.75 22.16
CA VAL A 139 12.47 -17.61 21.31
C VAL A 139 13.37 -16.60 22.03
N GLU A 140 13.15 -16.39 23.33
CA GLU A 140 13.85 -15.37 24.12
C GLU A 140 15.08 -15.95 24.82
N HIS A 141 16.23 -15.30 24.63
CA HIS A 141 17.51 -15.75 25.19
C HIS A 141 18.32 -14.58 25.75
N ARG A 142 19.25 -14.89 26.64
CA ARG A 142 20.22 -13.95 27.20
C ARG A 142 21.48 -14.69 27.61
N ASP A 143 22.60 -14.30 27.02
CA ASP A 143 23.90 -14.90 27.29
C ASP A 143 24.83 -13.94 28.03
N GLU A 144 25.42 -14.42 29.12
CA GLU A 144 26.37 -13.67 29.94
C GLU A 144 27.83 -13.85 29.50
N GLN A 145 28.07 -14.68 28.47
CA GLN A 145 29.39 -14.96 27.91
C GLN A 145 29.40 -14.74 26.41
N THR A 146 30.51 -14.27 25.87
CA THR A 146 30.71 -14.19 24.41
C THR A 146 30.97 -15.59 23.85
N GLY A 147 30.52 -15.83 22.62
CA GLY A 147 30.61 -17.15 22.00
C GLY A 147 29.65 -17.34 20.83
N GLU A 148 29.78 -18.48 20.17
CA GLU A 148 28.80 -18.94 19.19
C GLU A 148 27.85 -19.95 19.86
N HIS A 149 26.55 -19.79 19.60
CA HIS A 149 25.49 -20.67 20.07
C HIS A 149 24.65 -21.11 18.88
N ASP A 150 24.45 -22.42 18.72
CA ASP A 150 23.61 -22.98 17.66
C ASP A 150 22.27 -23.41 18.24
N PHE A 151 21.20 -22.80 17.72
CA PHE A 151 19.82 -23.15 18.08
C PHE A 151 19.19 -24.00 17.00
N GLN A 152 18.31 -24.91 17.41
CA GLN A 152 17.57 -25.78 16.52
C GLN A 152 16.07 -25.57 16.67
N GLY A 153 15.36 -25.73 15.56
CA GLY A 153 13.91 -25.69 15.52
C GLY A 153 13.36 -26.45 14.32
N SER A 154 12.08 -26.28 14.04
CA SER A 154 11.45 -26.81 12.83
C SER A 154 10.49 -25.81 12.20
N ILE A 155 10.24 -25.97 10.89
CA ILE A 155 9.16 -25.26 10.22
C ILE A 155 7.83 -25.72 10.81
N ASP A 156 7.00 -24.75 11.17
CA ASP A 156 5.71 -25.00 11.80
C ASP A 156 4.83 -25.97 10.99
N GLY A 157 4.24 -26.94 11.70
CA GLY A 157 3.46 -28.02 11.10
C GLY A 157 4.26 -29.06 10.31
N SER A 158 5.60 -29.12 10.43
CA SER A 158 6.44 -30.08 9.71
C SER A 158 7.66 -30.58 10.53
N ASP A 159 8.31 -31.64 10.03
CA ASP A 159 9.57 -32.18 10.59
C ASP A 159 10.83 -31.54 9.98
N ILE A 160 10.67 -30.46 9.18
CA ILE A 160 11.78 -29.84 8.46
C ILE A 160 12.59 -28.98 9.43
N ARG A 161 13.85 -29.37 9.68
CA ARG A 161 14.73 -28.70 10.66
C ARG A 161 15.25 -27.35 10.16
N VAL A 162 15.32 -26.42 11.10
CA VAL A 162 15.87 -25.06 10.93
C VAL A 162 16.98 -24.86 11.97
N GLN A 163 18.03 -24.13 11.58
CA GLN A 163 19.14 -23.78 12.46
C GLN A 163 19.31 -22.27 12.49
N CYS A 164 19.57 -21.72 13.67
CA CYS A 164 19.99 -20.33 13.85
C CYS A 164 21.33 -20.32 14.56
N LYS A 165 22.30 -19.59 14.02
CA LYS A 165 23.55 -19.32 14.68
C LYS A 165 23.50 -17.94 15.33
N VAL A 166 23.75 -17.89 16.63
CA VAL A 166 23.88 -16.65 17.39
C VAL A 166 25.33 -16.42 17.75
N GLN A 167 25.86 -15.26 17.37
CA GLN A 167 27.16 -14.80 17.82
C GLN A 167 26.99 -13.75 18.93
N VAL A 168 27.32 -14.13 20.17
CA VAL A 168 27.29 -13.23 21.32
C VAL A 168 28.62 -12.49 21.39
N ILE A 169 28.57 -11.16 21.31
CA ILE A 169 29.71 -10.26 21.25
C ILE A 169 29.67 -9.24 22.39
N ASP A 170 30.82 -8.62 22.69
CA ASP A 170 30.89 -7.58 23.72
C ASP A 170 30.29 -6.25 23.23
N GLU A 171 30.48 -5.91 21.96
CA GLU A 171 29.91 -4.70 21.38
C GLU A 171 28.41 -4.84 21.10
N ASP A 172 27.70 -3.72 21.04
CA ASP A 172 26.33 -3.72 20.54
C ASP A 172 26.32 -4.04 19.03
N PRO A 173 25.63 -5.08 18.55
CA PRO A 173 25.55 -5.34 17.12
C PRO A 173 24.71 -4.27 16.38
N GLU A 174 23.82 -3.57 17.08
CA GLU A 174 22.98 -2.50 16.55
C GLU A 174 23.71 -1.15 16.62
N GLN A 175 24.83 -1.01 15.88
CA GLN A 175 25.57 0.25 15.80
C GLN A 175 24.86 1.24 14.85
N PRO A 176 24.41 2.40 15.33
CA PRO A 176 23.85 3.44 14.47
C PRO A 176 24.88 4.00 13.49
N VAL A 177 24.45 4.28 12.27
CA VAL A 177 25.19 5.05 11.27
C VAL A 177 24.53 6.41 11.05
N ASP A 178 25.17 7.29 10.29
CA ASP A 178 24.54 8.55 9.87
C ASP A 178 23.27 8.26 9.05
N SER A 179 22.14 8.71 9.59
CA SER A 179 20.82 8.56 9.01
C SER A 179 20.33 9.82 8.31
N SER A 180 21.23 10.79 8.08
CA SER A 180 20.92 11.99 7.31
C SER A 180 20.67 11.64 5.84
N PRO A 181 19.61 12.18 5.21
CA PRO A 181 19.39 11.97 3.78
C PRO A 181 20.50 12.65 2.97
N LYS A 182 20.94 12.01 1.88
CA LYS A 182 21.90 12.58 0.91
C LYS A 182 21.31 13.78 0.18
N VAL A 183 20.03 13.73 -0.13
CA VAL A 183 19.25 14.83 -0.74
C VAL A 183 17.91 14.96 -0.05
N ARG A 184 17.43 16.19 0.13
CA ARG A 184 16.15 16.46 0.79
C ARG A 184 15.06 16.67 -0.24
N ARG A 185 13.92 15.98 -0.07
CA ARG A 185 12.70 16.27 -0.84
C ARG A 185 12.26 17.71 -0.64
N VAL A 186 11.89 18.39 -1.72
CA VAL A 186 11.17 19.66 -1.63
C VAL A 186 9.73 19.35 -1.21
N PRO A 187 9.21 19.96 -0.12
CA PRO A 187 7.86 19.64 0.36
C PRO A 187 6.80 19.97 -0.69
N ILE A 188 5.75 19.13 -0.77
CA ILE A 188 4.59 19.36 -1.67
C ILE A 188 3.93 20.72 -1.43
N SER A 189 4.02 21.28 -0.23
CA SER A 189 3.48 22.60 0.11
C SER A 189 4.17 23.75 -0.63
N ARG A 190 5.34 23.50 -1.24
CA ARG A 190 6.12 24.45 -2.04
C ARG A 190 5.93 24.28 -3.54
N VAL A 191 5.19 23.26 -3.99
CA VAL A 191 4.96 22.97 -5.41
C VAL A 191 3.46 23.05 -5.71
N ARG A 192 3.10 23.74 -6.79
CA ARG A 192 1.70 23.88 -7.26
C ARG A 192 1.60 23.39 -8.68
N LEU A 193 0.69 22.46 -8.94
CA LEU A 193 0.38 22.05 -10.31
C LEU A 193 -0.26 23.22 -11.07
N THR A 194 0.08 23.37 -12.34
CA THR A 194 -0.41 24.44 -13.20
C THR A 194 -1.11 23.88 -14.45
N GLY A 195 -1.89 24.73 -15.12
CA GLY A 195 -2.58 24.37 -16.36
C GLY A 195 -3.78 23.44 -16.16
N ASP A 196 -4.21 22.83 -17.28
CA ASP A 196 -5.42 22.00 -17.38
C ASP A 196 -5.12 20.55 -17.77
N GLY A 197 -3.86 20.12 -17.68
CA GLY A 197 -3.43 18.76 -17.97
C GLY A 197 -3.99 17.73 -16.99
N MET A 198 -3.71 16.45 -17.26
CA MET A 198 -4.21 15.28 -16.55
C MET A 198 -4.05 15.41 -15.02
N LEU A 199 -2.83 15.65 -14.55
CA LEU A 199 -2.52 15.65 -13.11
C LEU A 199 -3.24 16.79 -12.37
N ALA A 200 -3.16 18.02 -12.90
CA ALA A 200 -3.85 19.18 -12.34
C ALA A 200 -5.38 19.02 -12.40
N GLY A 201 -5.90 18.42 -13.48
CA GLY A 201 -7.30 18.07 -13.64
C GLY A 201 -7.79 17.12 -12.55
N ASN A 202 -7.08 16.02 -12.32
CA ASN A 202 -7.40 15.03 -11.29
C ASN A 202 -7.40 15.67 -9.90
N GLN A 203 -6.38 16.47 -9.58
CA GLN A 203 -6.28 17.17 -8.30
C GLN A 203 -7.47 18.11 -8.07
N ARG A 204 -7.88 18.90 -9.08
CA ARG A 204 -9.03 19.81 -8.97
C ARG A 204 -10.35 19.06 -8.78
N ARG A 205 -10.58 17.96 -9.49
CA ARG A 205 -11.79 17.13 -9.31
C ARG A 205 -11.84 16.53 -7.91
N ARG A 206 -10.70 16.07 -7.38
CA ARG A 206 -10.61 15.55 -6.01
C ARG A 206 -10.92 16.62 -4.97
N ILE A 207 -10.38 17.83 -5.10
CA ILE A 207 -10.72 18.97 -4.23
C ILE A 207 -12.22 19.31 -4.29
N ALA A 208 -12.80 19.29 -5.49
CA ALA A 208 -14.23 19.56 -5.66
C ALA A 208 -15.09 18.53 -4.91
N PHE A 209 -14.75 17.24 -4.99
CA PHE A 209 -15.41 16.17 -4.24
C PHE A 209 -15.21 16.31 -2.72
N LEU A 210 -13.98 16.54 -2.26
CA LEU A 210 -13.69 16.68 -0.83
C LEU A 210 -14.52 17.80 -0.16
N LYS A 211 -14.84 18.87 -0.89
CA LYS A 211 -15.72 19.94 -0.39
C LYS A 211 -17.17 19.50 -0.20
N THR A 212 -17.62 18.45 -0.87
CA THR A 212 -19.00 17.96 -0.77
C THR A 212 -19.23 16.95 0.35
N LEU A 213 -18.16 16.43 0.96
CA LEU A 213 -18.26 15.48 2.06
C LEU A 213 -18.97 16.09 3.28
N ASP A 214 -19.85 15.30 3.90
CA ASP A 214 -20.52 15.63 5.16
C ASP A 214 -19.58 15.29 6.34
N ASP A 215 -18.97 16.30 6.95
CA ASP A 215 -18.01 16.09 8.03
C ASP A 215 -18.66 15.54 9.31
N ASP A 216 -19.97 15.74 9.51
CA ASP A 216 -20.69 15.13 10.63
C ASP A 216 -20.94 13.64 10.39
N GLN A 217 -21.15 13.23 9.13
CA GLN A 217 -21.20 11.82 8.75
C GLN A 217 -19.85 11.11 9.03
N LEU A 218 -18.72 11.75 8.73
CA LEU A 218 -17.38 11.21 9.01
C LEU A 218 -17.11 11.01 10.52
N LEU A 219 -17.79 11.76 11.39
CA LEU A 219 -17.65 11.66 12.85
C LEU A 219 -18.71 10.75 13.49
N VAL A 220 -19.68 10.25 12.73
CA VAL A 220 -20.90 9.66 13.29
C VAL A 220 -20.63 8.42 14.12
N GLU A 221 -19.80 7.49 13.62
CA GLU A 221 -19.49 6.24 14.32
C GLU A 221 -18.54 6.48 15.52
N PHE A 222 -17.63 7.45 15.41
CA PHE A 222 -16.78 7.90 16.53
C PHE A 222 -17.62 8.46 17.68
N ARG A 223 -18.58 9.34 17.38
CA ARG A 223 -19.49 9.90 18.37
C ARG A 223 -20.37 8.83 18.99
N ARG A 224 -20.89 7.87 18.21
CA ARG A 224 -21.66 6.74 18.75
C ARG A 224 -20.84 5.90 19.72
N ALA A 225 -19.61 5.56 19.35
CA ALA A 225 -18.71 4.77 20.19
C ALA A 225 -18.37 5.46 21.52
N ALA A 226 -18.26 6.80 21.51
CA ALA A 226 -18.04 7.60 22.71
C ALA A 226 -19.33 8.09 23.41
N HIS A 227 -20.51 7.62 22.99
CA HIS A 227 -21.82 8.02 23.52
C HIS A 227 -22.11 9.54 23.47
N LEU A 228 -21.63 10.21 22.42
CA LEU A 228 -21.86 11.63 22.13
C LEU A 228 -23.04 11.84 21.16
N ASP A 229 -23.54 13.08 21.09
CA ASP A 229 -24.59 13.45 20.14
C ASP A 229 -24.06 13.37 18.69
N THR A 230 -24.70 12.53 17.89
CA THR A 230 -24.39 12.34 16.45
C THR A 230 -24.83 13.50 15.56
N LYS A 231 -25.50 14.53 16.10
CA LYS A 231 -26.05 15.68 15.37
C LYS A 231 -27.04 15.31 14.26
N GLY A 232 -27.65 14.13 14.36
CA GLY A 232 -28.57 13.62 13.34
C GLY A 232 -27.89 13.21 12.03
N ALA A 233 -26.56 13.06 12.03
CA ALA A 233 -25.81 12.62 10.86
C ALA A 233 -26.23 11.22 10.41
N LYS A 234 -26.20 10.99 9.10
CA LYS A 234 -26.46 9.67 8.52
C LYS A 234 -25.35 8.69 8.93
N PRO A 235 -25.64 7.38 9.04
CA PRO A 235 -24.58 6.38 9.15
C PRO A 235 -23.60 6.45 7.99
N MET A 236 -22.36 6.01 8.22
CA MET A 236 -21.42 5.71 7.15
C MET A 236 -21.89 4.48 6.34
N ILE A 237 -21.30 4.27 5.17
CA ILE A 237 -21.60 3.16 4.25
C ILE A 237 -20.35 2.29 4.02
N GLY A 238 -20.50 1.17 3.33
CA GLY A 238 -19.39 0.30 2.94
C GLY A 238 -18.65 -0.26 4.13
N TRP A 239 -17.31 -0.26 4.08
CA TRP A 239 -16.49 -0.80 5.16
C TRP A 239 -16.44 0.12 6.39
N ASP A 240 -17.05 1.31 6.32
CA ASP A 240 -17.29 2.20 7.47
C ASP A 240 -18.71 2.09 8.05
N ALA A 241 -19.56 1.21 7.51
CA ALA A 241 -20.92 1.02 8.02
C ALA A 241 -20.94 0.64 9.51
N PRO A 242 -22.05 0.91 10.25
CA PRO A 242 -22.12 0.69 11.70
C PRO A 242 -21.81 -0.75 12.15
N ASP A 243 -22.11 -1.73 11.31
CA ASP A 243 -21.91 -3.16 11.52
C ASP A 243 -20.54 -3.66 11.00
N SER A 244 -19.77 -2.81 10.31
CA SER A 244 -18.42 -3.14 9.86
C SER A 244 -17.39 -2.96 10.99
N ASN A 245 -16.45 -3.89 11.07
CA ASN A 245 -15.33 -3.85 12.01
C ASN A 245 -14.17 -2.94 11.55
N LEU A 246 -14.17 -2.46 10.30
CA LEU A 246 -13.12 -1.55 9.80
C LEU A 246 -13.45 -0.06 10.01
N ARG A 247 -14.68 0.25 10.47
CA ARG A 247 -15.17 1.62 10.62
C ARG A 247 -14.21 2.57 11.33
N GLY A 248 -14.16 3.80 10.85
CA GLY A 248 -13.21 4.85 11.21
C GLY A 248 -12.05 5.01 10.23
N HIS A 249 -11.78 4.02 9.37
CA HIS A 249 -10.61 4.07 8.48
C HIS A 249 -10.75 5.15 7.39
N THR A 250 -11.94 5.33 6.80
CA THR A 250 -12.15 6.38 5.80
C THR A 250 -12.02 7.77 6.40
N THR A 251 -12.50 7.97 7.63
CA THR A 251 -12.28 9.26 8.33
C THR A 251 -10.79 9.55 8.53
N GLY A 252 -9.97 8.54 8.81
CA GLY A 252 -8.51 8.66 8.84
C GLY A 252 -7.93 9.10 7.48
N HIS A 253 -8.33 8.44 6.39
CA HIS A 253 -7.94 8.83 5.04
C HIS A 253 -8.40 10.25 4.66
N VAL A 254 -9.61 10.67 5.06
CA VAL A 254 -10.12 12.02 4.79
C VAL A 254 -9.32 13.08 5.54
N LEU A 255 -8.84 12.82 6.76
CA LEU A 255 -7.91 13.73 7.46
C LEU A 255 -6.65 13.97 6.63
N SER A 256 -5.99 12.89 6.18
CA SER A 256 -4.82 12.98 5.29
C SER A 256 -5.17 13.70 3.98
N ALA A 257 -6.28 13.35 3.34
CA ALA A 257 -6.72 13.97 2.09
C ALA A 257 -6.99 15.48 2.23
N TYR A 258 -7.61 15.92 3.34
CA TYR A 258 -7.78 17.35 3.60
C TYR A 258 -6.44 18.04 3.89
N ALA A 259 -5.56 17.43 4.69
CA ALA A 259 -4.24 18.00 5.00
C ALA A 259 -3.37 18.14 3.74
N LEU A 260 -3.28 17.09 2.94
CA LEU A 260 -2.58 17.06 1.66
C LEU A 260 -3.22 17.98 0.64
N GLY A 261 -4.55 17.98 0.54
CA GLY A 261 -5.30 18.88 -0.34
C GLY A 261 -5.03 20.35 -0.02
N TYR A 262 -4.97 20.70 1.26
CA TYR A 262 -4.55 22.03 1.71
C TYR A 262 -3.10 22.32 1.32
N ALA A 263 -2.15 21.43 1.63
CA ALA A 263 -0.76 21.63 1.27
C ALA A 263 -0.55 21.82 -0.24
N ALA A 264 -1.22 21.01 -1.06
CA ALA A 264 -1.06 21.02 -2.51
C ALA A 264 -1.74 22.21 -3.21
N THR A 265 -2.73 22.86 -2.58
CA THR A 265 -3.56 23.88 -3.25
C THR A 265 -3.66 25.21 -2.52
N GLY A 266 -3.48 25.24 -1.21
CA GLY A 266 -3.76 26.39 -0.34
C GLY A 266 -5.26 26.64 -0.10
N ASP A 267 -6.14 25.67 -0.36
CA ASP A 267 -7.59 25.87 -0.22
C ASP A 267 -8.04 25.95 1.25
N GLU A 268 -8.38 27.16 1.70
CA GLU A 268 -8.79 27.43 3.09
C GLU A 268 -10.13 26.78 3.48
N ASN A 269 -11.00 26.43 2.53
CA ASN A 269 -12.23 25.69 2.87
C ASN A 269 -11.89 24.26 3.28
N ILE A 270 -10.94 23.63 2.59
CA ILE A 270 -10.44 22.30 2.96
C ILE A 270 -9.78 22.34 4.35
N ARG A 271 -8.95 23.37 4.64
CA ARG A 271 -8.37 23.56 5.98
C ARG A 271 -9.42 23.73 7.08
N THR A 272 -10.51 24.43 6.77
CA THR A 272 -11.64 24.59 7.70
C THR A 272 -12.31 23.25 8.01
N LYS A 273 -12.57 22.43 6.99
CA LYS A 273 -13.15 21.07 7.14
C LYS A 273 -12.21 20.15 7.92
N LEU A 274 -10.90 20.19 7.65
CA LEU A 274 -9.88 19.49 8.44
C LEU A 274 -9.95 19.85 9.92
N THR A 275 -10.02 21.15 10.22
CA THR A 275 -10.04 21.65 11.61
C THR A 275 -11.29 21.17 12.33
N TYR A 276 -12.45 21.22 11.66
CA TYR A 276 -13.71 20.68 12.20
C TYR A 276 -13.62 19.19 12.54
N LEU A 277 -13.04 18.40 11.63
CA LEU A 277 -12.89 16.96 11.82
C LEU A 277 -11.95 16.63 13.00
N VAL A 278 -10.83 17.34 13.09
CA VAL A 278 -9.87 17.22 14.21
C VAL A 278 -10.51 17.60 15.54
N ASP A 279 -11.25 18.71 15.61
CA ASP A 279 -11.91 19.15 16.84
C ASP A 279 -12.98 18.14 17.29
N GLY A 280 -13.71 17.55 16.34
CA GLY A 280 -14.66 16.47 16.60
C GLY A 280 -13.98 15.22 17.18
N LEU A 281 -12.85 14.79 16.61
CA LEU A 281 -12.10 13.65 17.13
C LEU A 281 -11.47 13.93 18.50
N ALA A 282 -11.04 15.16 18.76
CA ALA A 282 -10.57 15.57 20.08
C ALA A 282 -11.69 15.51 21.15
N GLU A 283 -12.92 15.89 20.79
CA GLU A 283 -14.10 15.73 21.65
C GLU A 283 -14.35 14.25 21.97
N VAL A 284 -14.28 13.37 20.95
CA VAL A 284 -14.44 11.92 21.10
C VAL A 284 -13.36 11.33 22.03
N GLN A 285 -12.08 11.64 21.80
CA GLN A 285 -10.97 11.15 22.64
C GLN A 285 -11.15 11.60 24.11
N ALA A 286 -11.58 12.85 24.32
CA ALA A 286 -11.85 13.36 25.67
C ALA A 286 -13.07 12.68 26.33
N ALA A 287 -14.09 12.29 25.56
CA ALA A 287 -15.24 11.55 26.06
C ALA A 287 -14.88 10.11 26.44
N PHE A 288 -14.06 9.42 25.63
CA PHE A 288 -13.50 8.12 25.99
C PHE A 288 -12.73 8.18 27.31
N ALA A 289 -11.80 9.14 27.45
CA ALA A 289 -11.03 9.32 28.68
C ALA A 289 -11.91 9.55 29.93
N LYS A 290 -13.08 10.18 29.79
CA LYS A 290 -14.04 10.41 30.89
C LYS A 290 -14.94 9.21 31.19
N SER A 291 -15.11 8.28 30.24
CA SER A 291 -16.04 7.16 30.37
C SER A 291 -15.64 6.16 31.46
N GLY A 292 -14.34 6.05 31.76
CA GLY A 292 -13.78 5.02 32.66
C GLY A 292 -13.73 3.60 32.05
N ASN A 293 -14.27 3.41 30.84
CA ASN A 293 -14.33 2.12 30.16
C ASN A 293 -13.19 1.91 29.16
N THR A 294 -12.45 2.96 28.84
CA THR A 294 -11.31 2.94 27.92
C THR A 294 -10.08 3.54 28.60
N LYS A 295 -8.90 3.11 28.17
CA LYS A 295 -7.62 3.67 28.64
C LYS A 295 -7.42 5.10 28.11
N PRO A 296 -6.74 5.99 28.86
CA PRO A 296 -6.41 7.33 28.38
C PRO A 296 -5.71 7.32 27.02
N GLY A 297 -6.01 8.31 26.18
CA GLY A 297 -5.43 8.45 24.84
C GLY A 297 -6.13 7.66 23.73
N PHE A 298 -6.98 6.69 24.07
CA PHE A 298 -7.70 5.89 23.08
C PHE A 298 -8.62 6.71 22.16
N LEU A 299 -8.56 6.44 20.86
CA LEU A 299 -9.42 7.03 19.85
C LEU A 299 -9.69 6.02 18.72
N SER A 300 -10.96 5.69 18.50
CA SER A 300 -11.43 4.89 17.37
C SER A 300 -12.95 5.08 17.17
N ALA A 301 -13.52 4.57 16.08
CA ALA A 301 -14.96 4.47 15.85
C ALA A 301 -15.61 3.25 16.54
N TYR A 302 -14.87 2.60 17.43
CA TYR A 302 -15.26 1.47 18.26
C TYR A 302 -14.47 1.46 19.57
N ASP A 303 -14.85 0.60 20.52
CA ASP A 303 -14.15 0.44 21.80
C ASP A 303 -12.87 -0.43 21.67
N GLU A 304 -12.20 -0.71 22.78
CA GLU A 304 -10.94 -1.48 22.78
C GLU A 304 -11.11 -2.98 22.45
N SER A 305 -12.34 -3.48 22.27
CA SER A 305 -12.63 -4.92 22.21
C SER A 305 -11.98 -5.65 21.03
N GLN A 306 -11.79 -4.98 19.88
CA GLN A 306 -11.09 -5.59 18.74
C GLN A 306 -9.61 -5.83 19.04
N PHE A 307 -8.98 -4.94 19.80
CA PHE A 307 -7.59 -5.08 20.23
C PHE A 307 -7.46 -6.18 21.28
N ASP A 308 -8.41 -6.28 22.22
CA ASP A 308 -8.45 -7.36 23.21
C ASP A 308 -8.56 -8.74 22.53
N LYS A 309 -9.35 -8.82 21.45
CA LYS A 309 -9.53 -10.03 20.64
C LYS A 309 -8.31 -10.33 19.77
N LEU A 310 -7.63 -9.32 19.24
CA LEU A 310 -6.38 -9.52 18.48
C LEU A 310 -5.28 -10.08 19.39
N GLU A 311 -5.18 -9.60 20.63
CA GLU A 311 -4.29 -10.17 21.66
C GLU A 311 -4.61 -11.65 21.95
N GLN A 312 -5.81 -12.13 21.60
CA GLN A 312 -6.24 -13.52 21.69
C GLN A 312 -6.26 -14.24 20.32
N TYR A 313 -5.63 -13.65 19.31
CA TYR A 313 -5.53 -14.18 17.94
C TYR A 313 -6.87 -14.44 17.25
N ALA A 314 -7.90 -13.65 17.56
CA ALA A 314 -9.17 -13.73 16.83
C ALA A 314 -8.94 -13.46 15.33
N PRO A 315 -9.33 -14.38 14.43
CA PRO A 315 -9.06 -14.24 13.00
C PRO A 315 -10.05 -13.29 12.32
N TYR A 316 -9.74 -12.90 11.09
CA TYR A 316 -10.72 -12.30 10.19
C TYR A 316 -11.79 -13.34 9.79
N PRO A 317 -13.10 -12.99 9.73
CA PRO A 317 -13.68 -11.65 9.91
C PRO A 317 -14.19 -11.32 11.33
N THR A 318 -13.90 -12.13 12.36
CA THR A 318 -14.33 -11.87 13.75
C THR A 318 -13.88 -10.50 14.25
N ILE A 319 -12.68 -10.09 13.85
CA ILE A 319 -12.18 -8.71 13.90
C ILE A 319 -11.67 -8.32 12.52
N TRP A 320 -11.45 -7.03 12.28
CA TRP A 320 -10.91 -6.55 11.01
C TRP A 320 -9.85 -5.46 11.24
N ALA A 321 -8.58 -5.85 11.07
CA ALA A 321 -7.41 -4.98 11.00
C ALA A 321 -7.43 -3.76 11.97
N PRO A 322 -7.57 -3.96 13.30
CA PRO A 322 -7.80 -2.85 14.23
C PRO A 322 -6.64 -1.84 14.27
N TYR A 323 -5.39 -2.29 14.07
CA TYR A 323 -4.23 -1.39 13.99
C TYR A 323 -4.10 -0.72 12.62
N TYR A 324 -4.61 -1.30 11.53
CA TYR A 324 -4.71 -0.60 10.24
C TYR A 324 -5.61 0.62 10.34
N THR A 325 -6.79 0.46 10.94
CA THR A 325 -7.74 1.57 11.13
C THR A 325 -7.12 2.64 12.02
N LEU A 326 -6.47 2.23 13.11
CA LEU A 326 -5.77 3.15 14.00
C LEU A 326 -4.65 3.90 13.29
N HIS A 327 -3.89 3.22 12.43
CA HIS A 327 -2.87 3.82 11.60
C HIS A 327 -3.44 4.94 10.73
N LYS A 328 -4.58 4.73 10.04
CA LYS A 328 -5.17 5.80 9.20
C LYS A 328 -5.56 7.03 10.01
N ILE A 329 -6.11 6.84 11.21
CA ILE A 329 -6.46 7.93 12.11
C ILE A 329 -5.18 8.66 12.58
N LEU A 330 -4.17 7.91 13.01
CA LEU A 330 -2.92 8.48 13.51
C LEU A 330 -2.16 9.24 12.42
N ALA A 331 -2.02 8.64 11.22
CA ALA A 331 -1.40 9.27 10.06
C ALA A 331 -2.13 10.57 9.69
N GLY A 332 -3.47 10.54 9.61
CA GLY A 332 -4.27 11.72 9.30
C GLY A 332 -4.13 12.86 10.32
N LEU A 333 -4.00 12.55 11.61
CA LEU A 333 -3.75 13.54 12.65
C LEU A 333 -2.33 14.13 12.56
N ILE A 334 -1.32 13.29 12.27
CA ILE A 334 0.05 13.74 12.03
C ILE A 334 0.12 14.64 10.79
N ASP A 335 -0.55 14.25 9.70
CA ASP A 335 -0.63 15.04 8.47
C ASP A 335 -1.32 16.39 8.72
N ALA A 336 -2.39 16.42 9.53
CA ALA A 336 -3.05 17.66 9.90
C ALA A 336 -2.12 18.65 10.63
N TYR A 337 -1.22 18.13 11.47
CA TYR A 337 -0.17 18.94 12.08
C TYR A 337 0.88 19.35 11.03
N HIS A 338 1.45 18.39 10.32
CA HIS A 338 2.57 18.59 9.41
C HIS A 338 2.25 19.57 8.26
N PHE A 339 1.06 19.44 7.67
CA PHE A 339 0.67 20.21 6.48
C PHE A 339 -0.18 21.44 6.78
N ALA A 340 -0.89 21.48 7.91
CA ALA A 340 -1.79 22.58 8.25
C ALA A 340 -1.51 23.24 9.62
N GLY A 341 -0.47 22.82 10.33
CA GLY A 341 -0.07 23.40 11.63
C GLY A 341 -1.11 23.18 12.74
N ASN A 342 -1.92 22.12 12.65
CA ASN A 342 -2.97 21.87 13.63
C ASN A 342 -2.42 21.26 14.94
N GLU A 343 -2.16 22.11 15.93
CA GLU A 343 -1.65 21.72 17.26
C GLU A 343 -2.62 20.82 18.04
N THR A 344 -3.93 20.93 17.82
CA THR A 344 -4.90 20.00 18.42
C THR A 344 -4.70 18.59 17.88
N ALA A 345 -4.47 18.45 16.57
CA ALA A 345 -4.23 17.16 15.95
C ALA A 345 -2.96 16.50 16.52
N LEU A 346 -1.87 17.27 16.69
CA LEU A 346 -0.64 16.76 17.30
C LEU A 346 -0.87 16.25 18.73
N ARG A 347 -1.62 16.98 19.55
CA ARG A 347 -1.96 16.53 20.91
C ARG A 347 -2.72 15.20 20.88
N VAL A 348 -3.78 15.12 20.06
CA VAL A 348 -4.61 13.91 19.93
C VAL A 348 -3.78 12.72 19.44
N ALA A 349 -2.95 12.93 18.40
CA ALA A 349 -2.03 11.92 17.88
C ALA A 349 -1.03 11.46 18.94
N SER A 350 -0.48 12.39 19.71
CA SER A 350 0.50 12.09 20.74
C SER A 350 -0.09 11.26 21.88
N ASP A 351 -1.29 11.61 22.34
CA ASP A 351 -1.99 10.84 23.39
C ASP A 351 -2.39 9.44 22.86
N LEU A 352 -2.72 9.33 21.57
CA LEU A 352 -2.97 8.05 20.93
C LEU A 352 -1.68 7.20 20.83
N GLY A 353 -0.54 7.81 20.52
CA GLY A 353 0.77 7.16 20.53
C GLY A 353 1.13 6.60 21.92
N ASP A 354 0.85 7.36 22.99
CA ASP A 354 1.03 6.90 24.37
C ASP A 354 0.13 5.68 24.67
N TRP A 355 -1.14 5.72 24.26
CA TRP A 355 -2.04 4.57 24.40
C TRP A 355 -1.53 3.31 23.67
N VAL A 356 -1.01 3.48 22.44
CA VAL A 356 -0.45 2.35 21.68
C VAL A 356 0.72 1.76 22.44
N TYR A 357 1.68 2.58 22.90
CA TYR A 357 2.82 2.12 23.68
C TYR A 357 2.37 1.34 24.92
N ASP A 358 1.52 1.94 25.76
CA ASP A 358 1.02 1.34 27.00
C ASP A 358 0.36 -0.04 26.76
N ARG A 359 -0.25 -0.20 25.59
CA ARG A 359 -0.90 -1.44 25.18
C ARG A 359 0.07 -2.49 24.65
N VAL A 360 0.96 -2.15 23.71
CA VAL A 360 1.79 -3.14 23.02
C VAL A 360 3.06 -3.51 23.79
N HIS A 361 3.63 -2.62 24.59
CA HIS A 361 4.91 -2.87 25.29
C HIS A 361 4.82 -3.97 26.37
N ARG A 362 3.61 -4.27 26.85
CA ARG A 362 3.35 -5.33 27.84
C ARG A 362 3.21 -6.73 27.23
N LEU A 363 3.17 -6.84 25.90
CA LEU A 363 2.98 -8.12 25.21
C LEU A 363 4.34 -8.81 24.99
N PRO A 364 4.46 -10.13 25.24
CA PRO A 364 5.65 -10.89 24.89
C PRO A 364 5.97 -10.82 23.39
N HIS A 365 7.26 -10.89 23.05
CA HIS A 365 7.72 -10.83 21.66
C HIS A 365 7.04 -11.88 20.77
N GLU A 366 6.89 -13.11 21.26
CA GLU A 366 6.22 -14.18 20.52
C GLU A 366 4.76 -13.82 20.18
N GLN A 367 4.04 -13.20 21.12
CA GLN A 367 2.66 -12.78 20.91
C GLN A 367 2.56 -11.67 19.85
N LEU A 368 3.49 -10.71 19.86
CA LEU A 368 3.57 -9.66 18.84
C LEU A 368 3.80 -10.26 17.45
N GLN A 369 4.81 -11.13 17.30
CA GLN A 369 5.09 -11.78 16.01
C GLN A 369 3.90 -12.62 15.51
N ASN A 370 3.18 -13.28 16.42
CA ASN A 370 1.95 -14.00 16.09
C ASN A 370 0.90 -13.05 15.52
N MET A 371 0.59 -11.96 16.24
CA MET A 371 -0.39 -10.96 15.81
C MET A 371 -0.05 -10.41 14.42
N TRP A 372 1.18 -9.93 14.21
CA TRP A 372 1.61 -9.28 12.96
C TRP A 372 1.66 -10.21 11.75
N SER A 373 1.80 -11.51 12.00
CA SER A 373 1.81 -12.53 10.94
C SER A 373 0.42 -12.99 10.49
N MET A 374 -0.65 -12.60 11.18
CA MET A 374 -2.03 -13.00 10.85
C MET A 374 -2.53 -12.33 9.57
N TYR A 375 -3.26 -13.10 8.75
CA TYR A 375 -3.92 -12.60 7.55
C TYR A 375 -5.05 -11.61 7.91
N ILE A 376 -4.96 -10.37 7.44
CA ILE A 376 -5.90 -9.24 7.63
C ILE A 376 -6.09 -8.81 9.10
N ALA A 377 -6.42 -9.72 10.02
CA ALA A 377 -6.61 -9.39 11.43
C ALA A 377 -5.34 -8.77 12.05
N GLY A 378 -4.18 -9.24 11.63
CA GLY A 378 -2.86 -8.75 12.04
C GLY A 378 -2.36 -7.52 11.27
N GLU A 379 -3.12 -7.03 10.29
CA GLU A 379 -2.71 -5.88 9.51
C GLU A 379 -2.69 -4.62 10.37
N PHE A 380 -1.53 -3.96 10.37
CA PHE A 380 -1.30 -2.72 11.11
C PHE A 380 -0.95 -1.53 10.20
N GLY A 381 -0.98 -1.71 8.87
CA GLY A 381 -0.55 -0.69 7.93
C GLY A 381 0.85 -0.14 8.28
N GLY A 382 0.97 1.18 8.37
CA GLY A 382 2.20 1.90 8.70
C GLY A 382 2.23 2.40 10.14
N MET A 383 1.78 1.60 11.12
CA MET A 383 1.90 2.00 12.55
C MET A 383 3.34 2.30 12.95
N ASN A 384 4.31 1.53 12.45
CA ASN A 384 5.74 1.78 12.66
C ASN A 384 6.19 3.12 12.04
N GLU A 385 5.73 3.45 10.81
CA GLU A 385 5.96 4.76 10.17
C GLU A 385 5.40 5.90 11.01
N SER A 386 4.12 5.82 11.38
CA SER A 386 3.41 6.89 12.07
C SER A 386 3.98 7.17 13.46
N LEU A 387 4.31 6.12 14.22
CA LEU A 387 4.89 6.26 15.56
C LEU A 387 6.33 6.79 15.51
N ALA A 388 7.14 6.35 14.53
CA ALA A 388 8.49 6.89 14.35
C ALA A 388 8.46 8.37 13.89
N HIS A 389 7.51 8.75 13.04
CA HIS A 389 7.31 10.15 12.66
C HIS A 389 6.81 11.00 13.85
N LEU A 390 5.89 10.46 14.66
CA LEU A 390 5.41 11.11 15.87
C LEU A 390 6.55 11.32 16.89
N TYR A 391 7.47 10.36 17.03
CA TYR A 391 8.70 10.55 17.79
C TYR A 391 9.55 11.70 17.23
N ALA A 392 9.73 11.78 15.92
CA ALA A 392 10.52 12.84 15.29
C ALA A 392 9.96 14.25 15.59
N ILE A 393 8.63 14.36 15.77
CA ILE A 393 7.95 15.62 16.11
C ILE A 393 8.00 15.90 17.62
N THR A 394 7.71 14.90 18.45
CA THR A 394 7.47 15.09 19.89
C THR A 394 8.69 14.85 20.78
N GLY A 395 9.66 14.07 20.31
CA GLY A 395 10.80 13.60 21.08
C GLY A 395 10.47 12.54 22.16
N ARG A 396 9.23 12.02 22.24
CA ARG A 396 8.83 11.03 23.24
C ARG A 396 9.33 9.64 22.88
N LYS A 397 10.27 9.12 23.67
CA LYS A 397 10.95 7.84 23.39
C LYS A 397 9.99 6.66 23.30
N GLU A 398 8.90 6.69 24.06
CA GLU A 398 7.84 5.69 24.09
C GLU A 398 7.23 5.47 22.70
N HIS A 399 7.12 6.51 21.87
CA HIS A 399 6.61 6.37 20.50
C HIS A 399 7.60 5.61 19.60
N LEU A 400 8.90 5.89 19.73
CA LEU A 400 9.93 5.15 18.99
C LEU A 400 10.04 3.70 19.46
N ASP A 401 9.98 3.48 20.77
CA ASP A 401 10.00 2.14 21.35
C ASP A 401 8.75 1.35 20.90
N ALA A 402 7.57 1.98 20.85
CA ALA A 402 6.36 1.38 20.28
C ALA A 402 6.50 1.07 18.78
N ALA A 403 7.09 1.97 17.99
CA ALA A 403 7.28 1.77 16.56
C ALA A 403 8.07 0.49 16.25
N ARG A 404 9.10 0.18 17.06
CA ARG A 404 9.91 -1.06 16.93
C ARG A 404 9.16 -2.33 17.32
N LEU A 405 8.11 -2.26 18.12
CA LEU A 405 7.30 -3.43 18.51
C LEU A 405 6.40 -3.94 17.37
N PHE A 406 6.31 -3.19 16.27
CA PHE A 406 5.65 -3.59 15.02
C PHE A 406 6.60 -4.25 13.99
N ASP A 407 7.86 -4.53 14.36
CA ASP A 407 8.73 -5.33 13.51
C ASP A 407 8.10 -6.71 13.26
N ASN A 408 8.03 -7.10 11.99
CA ASN A 408 7.32 -8.30 11.54
C ASN A 408 8.29 -9.25 10.84
N ASP A 409 8.71 -10.30 11.54
CA ASP A 409 9.70 -11.25 11.06
C ASP A 409 9.28 -11.95 9.77
N ARG A 410 7.97 -12.18 9.57
CA ARG A 410 7.43 -12.83 8.38
C ARG A 410 7.85 -12.10 7.10
N LEU A 411 7.92 -10.77 7.15
CA LEU A 411 8.37 -9.92 6.06
C LEU A 411 9.87 -9.61 6.16
N MET A 412 10.35 -9.20 7.33
CA MET A 412 11.68 -8.60 7.49
C MET A 412 12.82 -9.61 7.48
N VAL A 413 12.64 -10.82 8.01
CA VAL A 413 13.72 -11.82 8.03
C VAL A 413 14.10 -12.26 6.62
N PRO A 414 13.16 -12.63 5.72
CA PRO A 414 13.49 -12.88 4.32
C PRO A 414 14.24 -11.73 3.63
N MET A 415 13.85 -10.48 3.89
CA MET A 415 14.54 -9.31 3.34
C MET A 415 15.97 -9.16 3.88
N ARG A 416 16.19 -9.42 5.17
CA ARG A 416 17.55 -9.46 5.76
C ARG A 416 18.39 -10.60 5.19
N GLN A 417 17.76 -11.73 4.84
CA GLN A 417 18.38 -12.85 4.12
C GLN A 417 18.62 -12.56 2.63
N LYS A 418 18.16 -11.40 2.12
CA LYS A 418 18.18 -11.02 0.70
C LYS A 418 17.46 -12.04 -0.18
N VAL A 419 16.32 -12.54 0.30
CA VAL A 419 15.44 -13.46 -0.43
C VAL A 419 14.10 -12.79 -0.67
N ASP A 420 13.73 -12.67 -1.94
CA ASP A 420 12.39 -12.28 -2.36
C ASP A 420 11.44 -13.45 -2.08
N ALA A 421 10.82 -13.41 -0.90
CA ALA A 421 9.81 -14.36 -0.44
C ALA A 421 8.43 -13.66 -0.31
N LEU A 422 8.15 -12.69 -1.19
CA LEU A 422 6.93 -11.91 -1.17
C LEU A 422 5.70 -12.71 -1.63
N GLY A 423 5.90 -13.74 -2.46
CA GLY A 423 4.80 -14.54 -3.01
C GLY A 423 3.91 -15.13 -1.92
N GLY A 424 2.61 -14.87 -2.01
CA GLY A 424 1.60 -15.26 -1.02
C GLY A 424 1.44 -14.30 0.15
N LEU A 425 2.14 -13.16 0.18
CA LEU A 425 1.88 -12.06 1.11
C LEU A 425 0.85 -11.09 0.51
N HIS A 426 -0.04 -10.57 1.35
CA HIS A 426 -0.94 -9.48 0.94
C HIS A 426 -0.12 -8.21 0.69
N GLY A 427 -0.23 -7.62 -0.49
CA GLY A 427 0.63 -6.52 -0.94
C GLY A 427 0.51 -5.30 -0.03
N ASN A 428 -0.69 -4.71 0.02
CA ASN A 428 -0.92 -3.48 0.77
C ASN A 428 -0.80 -3.62 2.30
N GLN A 429 -0.98 -4.81 2.86
CA GLN A 429 -0.69 -5.08 4.28
C GLN A 429 0.80 -4.87 4.61
N HIS A 430 1.70 -5.18 3.67
CA HIS A 430 3.15 -5.24 3.93
C HIS A 430 3.93 -4.02 3.42
N ILE A 431 3.54 -3.39 2.30
CA ILE A 431 4.26 -2.23 1.75
C ILE A 431 4.40 -1.07 2.76
N PRO A 432 3.36 -0.65 3.51
CA PRO A 432 3.48 0.42 4.51
C PRO A 432 4.48 0.10 5.64
N GLN A 433 4.64 -1.17 6.00
CA GLN A 433 5.62 -1.60 7.02
C GLN A 433 7.05 -1.31 6.55
N VAL A 434 7.29 -1.38 5.24
CA VAL A 434 8.58 -1.08 4.61
C VAL A 434 8.85 0.43 4.58
N ILE A 435 7.83 1.26 4.36
CA ILE A 435 7.95 2.72 4.52
C ILE A 435 8.37 3.04 5.96
N GLY A 436 7.72 2.41 6.95
CA GLY A 436 8.08 2.56 8.35
C GLY A 436 9.48 2.07 8.70
N SER A 437 10.05 1.13 7.94
CA SER A 437 11.46 0.77 8.09
C SER A 437 12.36 1.95 7.77
N VAL A 438 12.11 2.68 6.68
CA VAL A 438 12.94 3.85 6.34
C VAL A 438 12.82 4.94 7.39
N GLU A 439 11.62 5.16 7.95
CA GLU A 439 11.47 6.12 9.05
C GLU A 439 12.18 5.66 10.33
N LEU A 440 12.12 4.37 10.67
CA LEU A 440 12.92 3.80 11.77
C LEU A 440 14.42 3.98 11.53
N PHE A 441 14.93 3.82 10.31
CA PHE A 441 16.33 4.13 9.99
C PHE A 441 16.66 5.59 10.30
N ARG A 442 15.79 6.54 9.92
CA ARG A 442 15.99 7.97 10.20
C ARG A 442 16.13 8.26 11.68
N GLN A 443 15.31 7.62 12.50
CA GLN A 443 15.26 7.87 13.94
C GLN A 443 16.30 7.07 14.74
N THR A 444 16.73 5.90 14.26
CA THR A 444 17.61 4.99 15.01
C THR A 444 19.03 4.90 14.46
N GLY A 445 19.24 5.24 13.18
CA GLY A 445 20.50 5.01 12.47
C GLY A 445 20.80 3.54 12.18
N LEU A 446 19.87 2.60 12.43
CA LEU A 446 20.16 1.18 12.27
C LEU A 446 20.10 0.76 10.78
N PRO A 447 21.24 0.40 10.16
CA PRO A 447 21.34 0.31 8.70
C PRO A 447 20.50 -0.80 8.08
N TYR A 448 20.16 -1.85 8.83
CA TYR A 448 19.35 -2.96 8.30
C TYR A 448 17.95 -2.51 7.88
N TYR A 449 17.38 -1.48 8.52
CA TYR A 449 16.08 -0.93 8.17
C TYR A 449 16.07 -0.27 6.78
N LEU A 450 17.12 0.46 6.42
CA LEU A 450 17.24 1.03 5.08
C LEU A 450 17.51 -0.07 4.05
N GLN A 451 18.45 -0.97 4.34
CA GLN A 451 18.85 -2.05 3.43
C GLN A 451 17.73 -3.04 3.10
N GLN A 452 16.80 -3.28 4.02
CA GLN A 452 15.64 -4.13 3.77
C GLN A 452 14.62 -3.41 2.89
N ALA A 453 14.43 -2.10 3.08
CA ALA A 453 13.53 -1.30 2.25
C ALA A 453 14.04 -1.15 0.81
N GLU A 454 15.34 -0.91 0.63
CA GLU A 454 15.99 -0.92 -0.69
C GLU A 454 15.81 -2.28 -1.39
N PHE A 455 16.07 -3.37 -0.66
CA PHE A 455 15.90 -4.72 -1.20
C PHE A 455 14.44 -5.00 -1.60
N PHE A 456 13.48 -4.60 -0.78
CA PHE A 456 12.05 -4.75 -1.05
C PHE A 456 11.66 -4.04 -2.34
N LEU A 457 11.93 -2.73 -2.44
CA LEU A 457 11.50 -1.93 -3.59
C LEU A 457 12.14 -2.45 -4.87
N LYS A 458 13.45 -2.76 -4.85
CA LYS A 458 14.15 -3.34 -6.00
C LYS A 458 13.59 -4.71 -6.40
N SER A 459 13.20 -5.54 -5.43
CA SER A 459 12.55 -6.83 -5.71
C SER A 459 11.19 -6.64 -6.39
N VAL A 460 10.35 -5.73 -5.85
CA VAL A 460 9.03 -5.44 -6.43
C VAL A 460 9.16 -4.88 -7.84
N MET A 461 9.97 -3.85 -8.04
CA MET A 461 10.21 -3.21 -9.35
C MET A 461 10.78 -4.19 -10.38
N GLY A 462 11.65 -5.11 -9.95
CA GLY A 462 12.30 -6.06 -10.85
C GLY A 462 11.42 -7.24 -11.25
N HIS A 463 10.49 -7.67 -10.39
CA HIS A 463 9.88 -9.01 -10.51
C HIS A 463 8.36 -9.07 -10.32
N HIS A 464 7.71 -8.01 -9.83
CA HIS A 464 6.30 -8.07 -9.40
C HIS A 464 5.40 -6.99 -10.01
N ILE A 465 5.91 -6.14 -10.91
CA ILE A 465 5.11 -5.05 -11.51
C ILE A 465 4.54 -5.43 -12.87
N TYR A 466 3.30 -5.01 -13.12
CA TYR A 466 2.72 -4.95 -14.46
C TYR A 466 3.28 -3.71 -15.21
N ALA A 467 3.05 -3.66 -16.52
CA ALA A 467 3.53 -2.61 -17.41
C ALA A 467 3.13 -1.18 -17.00
N MET A 468 2.02 -0.98 -16.28
CA MET A 468 1.61 0.32 -15.73
C MET A 468 2.28 0.68 -14.40
N GLY A 469 3.09 -0.20 -13.82
CA GLY A 469 3.82 0.01 -12.55
C GLY A 469 3.11 -0.52 -11.30
N GLY A 470 1.85 -0.96 -11.40
CA GLY A 470 1.12 -1.61 -10.31
C GLY A 470 1.55 -3.05 -10.06
N THR A 471 1.18 -3.63 -8.91
CA THR A 471 1.59 -4.97 -8.48
C THR A 471 0.43 -5.78 -7.86
N GLY A 472 0.58 -7.11 -7.85
CA GLY A 472 -0.34 -8.03 -7.18
C GLY A 472 -1.55 -8.48 -8.02
N GLN A 473 -2.16 -9.58 -7.61
CA GLN A 473 -3.40 -10.10 -8.18
C GLN A 473 -4.27 -10.61 -7.03
N GLY A 474 -5.51 -10.12 -6.96
CA GLY A 474 -6.42 -10.35 -5.84
C GLY A 474 -5.82 -9.92 -4.49
N GLU A 475 -5.22 -8.72 -4.45
CA GLU A 475 -4.51 -8.13 -3.29
C GLU A 475 -3.19 -8.81 -2.89
N MET A 476 -2.85 -9.96 -3.48
CA MET A 476 -1.68 -10.75 -3.10
C MET A 476 -0.50 -10.52 -4.03
N PHE A 477 0.70 -10.39 -3.48
CA PHE A 477 1.92 -10.66 -4.23
C PHE A 477 1.92 -12.11 -4.70
N GLN A 478 2.33 -12.30 -5.94
CA GLN A 478 2.43 -13.61 -6.56
C GLN A 478 3.91 -14.02 -6.57
N GLN A 479 4.24 -15.22 -7.07
CA GLN A 479 5.65 -15.57 -7.20
C GLN A 479 6.35 -14.61 -8.18
N PRO A 480 7.64 -14.29 -7.97
CA PRO A 480 8.37 -13.38 -8.84
C PRO A 480 8.35 -13.86 -10.30
N ASP A 481 8.34 -12.90 -11.23
CA ASP A 481 8.37 -13.13 -12.67
C ASP A 481 7.12 -13.83 -13.24
N VAL A 482 6.00 -13.84 -12.51
CA VAL A 482 4.70 -14.35 -13.01
C VAL A 482 3.76 -13.17 -13.24
N ILE A 483 3.71 -12.64 -14.47
CA ILE A 483 2.92 -11.44 -14.79
C ILE A 483 1.91 -11.74 -15.90
N GLY A 484 2.36 -12.29 -17.03
CA GLY A 484 1.53 -12.58 -18.20
C GLY A 484 0.50 -13.70 -17.95
N ALA A 485 0.78 -14.64 -17.05
CA ALA A 485 -0.19 -15.64 -16.61
C ALA A 485 -1.30 -15.06 -15.73
N LEU A 486 -1.08 -13.88 -15.15
CA LEU A 486 -1.96 -13.26 -14.15
C LEU A 486 -2.69 -12.02 -14.66
N LEU A 487 -2.79 -11.86 -15.99
CA LEU A 487 -3.63 -10.82 -16.59
C LEU A 487 -5.12 -11.12 -16.32
N LYS A 488 -5.70 -10.44 -15.33
CA LYS A 488 -7.05 -10.66 -14.76
C LYS A 488 -7.80 -9.34 -14.57
N ASP A 489 -9.05 -9.42 -14.12
CA ASP A 489 -9.85 -8.27 -13.70
C ASP A 489 -9.39 -7.69 -12.35
N ASN A 490 -8.93 -8.53 -11.43
CA ASN A 490 -8.51 -8.11 -10.10
C ASN A 490 -6.99 -7.92 -9.95
N THR A 491 -6.34 -7.30 -10.93
CA THR A 491 -4.90 -7.00 -10.89
C THR A 491 -4.60 -5.62 -10.37
N ALA A 492 -3.38 -5.42 -9.86
CA ALA A 492 -2.84 -4.10 -9.56
C ALA A 492 -3.75 -3.25 -8.68
N GLU A 493 -3.84 -3.61 -7.39
CA GLU A 493 -4.53 -2.78 -6.39
C GLU A 493 -3.90 -1.38 -6.34
N SER A 494 -4.71 -0.32 -6.35
CA SER A 494 -4.23 1.06 -6.40
C SER A 494 -3.48 1.48 -5.11
N CYS A 495 -3.90 0.99 -3.94
CA CYS A 495 -3.22 1.25 -2.66
C CYS A 495 -1.76 0.82 -2.66
N ALA A 496 -1.46 -0.34 -3.26
CA ALA A 496 -0.11 -0.85 -3.34
C ALA A 496 0.80 0.11 -4.11
N SER A 497 0.29 0.68 -5.20
CA SER A 497 1.04 1.63 -6.03
C SER A 497 1.25 2.96 -5.34
N TYR A 498 0.24 3.48 -4.64
CA TYR A 498 0.36 4.66 -3.80
C TYR A 498 1.48 4.51 -2.75
N ASN A 499 1.51 3.38 -2.04
CA ASN A 499 2.52 3.15 -1.00
C ASN A 499 3.92 2.90 -1.60
N LEU A 500 4.02 2.24 -2.75
CA LEU A 500 5.30 2.08 -3.46
C LEU A 500 5.86 3.41 -3.97
N LEU A 501 5.00 4.34 -4.41
CA LEU A 501 5.42 5.69 -4.79
C LEU A 501 5.96 6.48 -3.59
N LYS A 502 5.28 6.44 -2.44
CA LYS A 502 5.79 7.01 -1.17
C LYS A 502 7.16 6.43 -0.81
N LEU A 503 7.31 5.11 -0.91
CA LEU A 503 8.56 4.41 -0.61
C LEU A 503 9.68 4.82 -1.58
N SER A 504 9.38 4.86 -2.88
CA SER A 504 10.32 5.30 -3.93
C SER A 504 10.84 6.70 -3.68
N ALA A 505 9.93 7.66 -3.42
CA ALA A 505 10.30 9.04 -3.16
C ALA A 505 11.16 9.19 -1.89
N LEU A 506 10.86 8.40 -0.85
CA LEU A 506 11.61 8.39 0.41
C LEU A 506 12.99 7.73 0.26
N LEU A 507 13.12 6.62 -0.47
CA LEU A 507 14.41 5.95 -0.70
C LEU A 507 15.36 6.80 -1.55
N PHE A 508 14.85 7.54 -2.54
CA PHE A 508 15.67 8.45 -3.34
C PHE A 508 16.44 9.47 -2.48
N SER A 509 15.88 9.89 -1.34
CA SER A 509 16.57 10.78 -0.39
C SER A 509 17.83 10.19 0.23
N PHE A 510 17.93 8.85 0.32
CA PHE A 510 19.08 8.13 0.89
C PHE A 510 19.99 7.53 -0.20
N ASP A 511 19.39 7.14 -1.31
CA ASP A 511 20.06 6.57 -2.46
C ASP A 511 19.46 7.19 -3.73
N PRO A 512 20.02 8.30 -4.26
CA PRO A 512 19.54 9.00 -5.45
C PRO A 512 19.72 8.19 -6.75
N ASP A 513 19.09 7.03 -6.82
CA ASP A 513 19.08 6.10 -7.94
C ASP A 513 17.95 6.47 -8.91
N GLN A 514 18.29 6.64 -10.18
CA GLN A 514 17.36 7.09 -11.22
C GLN A 514 16.29 6.04 -11.55
N GLU A 515 16.52 4.76 -11.22
CA GLU A 515 15.50 3.72 -11.34
C GLU A 515 14.24 4.03 -10.51
N TYR A 516 14.40 4.66 -9.33
CA TYR A 516 13.28 5.09 -8.50
C TYR A 516 12.46 6.18 -9.18
N ALA A 517 13.13 7.16 -9.81
CA ALA A 517 12.46 8.24 -10.54
C ALA A 517 11.77 7.74 -11.82
N ASP A 518 12.35 6.77 -12.52
CA ASP A 518 11.71 6.08 -13.65
C ASP A 518 10.46 5.31 -13.23
N TYR A 519 10.54 4.56 -12.13
CA TYR A 519 9.38 3.88 -11.57
C TYR A 519 8.28 4.86 -11.14
N THR A 520 8.66 5.98 -10.52
CA THR A 520 7.73 7.03 -10.11
C THR A 520 6.99 7.62 -11.30
N GLU A 521 7.69 8.00 -12.39
CA GLU A 521 7.05 8.53 -13.60
C GLU A 521 6.08 7.50 -14.21
N LEU A 522 6.54 6.27 -14.38
CA LEU A 522 5.76 5.18 -14.96
C LEU A 522 4.46 4.97 -14.18
N THR A 523 4.57 4.77 -12.87
CA THR A 523 3.43 4.37 -12.03
C THR A 523 2.48 5.53 -11.76
N MET A 524 3.01 6.74 -11.57
CA MET A 524 2.20 7.95 -11.38
C MET A 524 1.33 8.21 -12.61
N LEU A 525 1.91 8.22 -13.82
CA LEU A 525 1.18 8.60 -15.03
C LEU A 525 0.25 7.50 -15.54
N ASN A 526 0.62 6.23 -15.35
CA ASN A 526 -0.06 5.11 -16.01
C ASN A 526 -0.96 4.30 -15.09
N HIS A 527 -0.78 4.40 -13.76
CA HIS A 527 -1.64 3.74 -12.79
C HIS A 527 -2.42 4.77 -11.96
N ILE A 528 -1.75 5.61 -11.17
CA ILE A 528 -2.42 6.52 -10.23
C ILE A 528 -3.22 7.62 -10.93
N ALA A 529 -2.67 8.26 -11.96
CA ALA A 529 -3.41 9.25 -12.72
C ALA A 529 -4.59 8.65 -13.51
N ALA A 530 -4.55 7.33 -13.73
CA ALA A 530 -5.58 6.58 -14.43
C ALA A 530 -6.59 5.88 -13.51
N SER A 531 -6.48 6.07 -12.18
CA SER A 531 -7.28 5.37 -11.17
C SER A 531 -8.40 6.22 -10.54
N THR A 532 -8.86 7.28 -11.22
CA THR A 532 -9.95 8.15 -10.76
C THR A 532 -10.93 8.45 -11.88
N ASP A 533 -12.16 8.72 -11.49
CA ASP A 533 -13.21 9.23 -12.34
C ASP A 533 -12.85 10.53 -13.09
N HIS A 534 -13.50 10.75 -14.24
CA HIS A 534 -13.37 11.98 -15.03
C HIS A 534 -14.36 13.08 -14.62
N VAL A 535 -15.14 12.82 -13.57
CA VAL A 535 -16.10 13.72 -12.95
C VAL A 535 -15.72 13.93 -11.47
N PRO A 536 -16.19 14.98 -10.78
CA PRO A 536 -15.86 15.18 -9.37
C PRO A 536 -16.78 14.39 -8.44
N GLN A 537 -16.96 13.08 -8.68
CA GLN A 537 -17.78 12.19 -7.84
C GLN A 537 -16.96 11.49 -6.76
N GLY A 538 -15.64 11.48 -6.91
CA GLY A 538 -14.72 10.93 -5.93
C GLY A 538 -14.44 9.44 -6.13
N GLY A 539 -14.91 8.84 -7.21
CA GLY A 539 -14.69 7.44 -7.52
C GLY A 539 -13.20 7.12 -7.72
N SER A 540 -12.79 5.93 -7.29
CA SER A 540 -11.41 5.44 -7.48
C SER A 540 -11.38 3.98 -7.86
N LEU A 541 -10.39 3.57 -8.65
CA LEU A 541 -10.22 2.15 -8.96
C LEU A 541 -9.72 1.40 -7.74
N TYR A 542 -10.38 0.29 -7.42
CA TYR A 542 -9.80 -0.71 -6.52
C TYR A 542 -8.71 -1.50 -7.25
N PHE A 543 -9.12 -2.29 -8.24
CA PHE A 543 -8.23 -3.01 -9.14
C PHE A 543 -8.11 -2.28 -10.48
N PHE A 544 -6.97 -2.44 -11.13
CA PHE A 544 -6.73 -2.02 -12.50
C PHE A 544 -6.71 -3.26 -13.42
N PRO A 545 -7.82 -3.58 -14.11
CA PRO A 545 -7.93 -4.79 -14.91
C PRO A 545 -6.91 -4.85 -16.05
N THR A 546 -6.30 -6.02 -16.23
CA THR A 546 -5.32 -6.28 -17.29
C THR A 546 -5.74 -7.39 -18.25
N GLN A 547 -6.84 -8.08 -17.97
CA GLN A 547 -7.41 -9.07 -18.89
C GLN A 547 -7.87 -8.44 -20.22
N PRO A 548 -7.90 -9.21 -21.32
CA PRO A 548 -8.49 -8.78 -22.59
C PRO A 548 -9.93 -8.28 -22.43
N GLY A 549 -10.24 -7.10 -22.99
CA GLY A 549 -11.55 -6.49 -22.88
C GLY A 549 -11.90 -6.00 -21.46
N GLY A 550 -10.89 -5.81 -20.61
CA GLY A 550 -11.03 -5.26 -19.25
C GLY A 550 -11.67 -3.88 -19.26
N ARG A 551 -12.27 -3.50 -18.13
CA ARG A 551 -13.04 -2.26 -17.97
C ARG A 551 -12.73 -1.63 -16.63
N LYS A 552 -12.69 -0.30 -16.58
CA LYS A 552 -12.56 0.44 -15.33
C LYS A 552 -13.92 0.61 -14.67
N GLU A 553 -13.98 0.36 -13.36
CA GLU A 553 -15.13 0.63 -12.51
C GLU A 553 -14.65 1.45 -11.32
N PHE A 554 -15.19 2.66 -11.17
CA PHE A 554 -14.76 3.57 -10.12
C PHE A 554 -15.63 3.38 -8.88
N ASP A 555 -15.01 2.93 -7.80
CA ASP A 555 -15.65 2.63 -6.54
C ASP A 555 -15.86 3.91 -5.70
N GLU A 556 -17.07 4.06 -5.18
CA GLU A 556 -17.49 5.05 -4.18
C GLU A 556 -17.81 4.41 -2.82
N GLU A 557 -17.75 3.09 -2.72
CA GLU A 557 -17.76 2.40 -1.44
C GLU A 557 -16.55 2.84 -0.63
N ASN A 558 -16.70 2.95 0.68
CA ASN A 558 -15.62 3.29 1.62
C ASN A 558 -14.62 2.12 1.74
N SER A 559 -14.03 1.65 0.65
CA SER A 559 -13.01 0.61 0.59
C SER A 559 -11.61 1.18 0.91
N CYS A 560 -10.61 0.32 1.12
CA CYS A 560 -9.22 0.78 1.33
C CYS A 560 -8.69 1.60 0.13
N CYS A 561 -9.00 1.17 -1.09
CA CYS A 561 -8.61 1.86 -2.32
C CYS A 561 -9.35 3.16 -2.53
N HIS A 562 -10.63 3.23 -2.17
CA HIS A 562 -11.34 4.50 -2.17
C HIS A 562 -10.67 5.49 -1.21
N GLY A 563 -10.41 5.08 0.04
CA GLY A 563 -9.70 5.91 1.02
C GLY A 563 -8.34 6.42 0.51
N THR A 564 -7.52 5.52 -0.03
CA THR A 564 -6.21 5.89 -0.61
C THR A 564 -6.34 6.76 -1.86
N GLY A 565 -7.37 6.54 -2.67
CA GLY A 565 -7.71 7.37 -3.83
C GLY A 565 -8.07 8.82 -3.46
N LEU A 566 -8.58 9.04 -2.24
CA LEU A 566 -8.81 10.40 -1.73
C LEU A 566 -7.51 11.20 -1.58
N GLU A 567 -6.41 10.52 -1.26
CA GLU A 567 -5.10 11.14 -1.01
C GLU A 567 -4.21 11.21 -2.26
N SER A 568 -4.26 10.15 -3.09
CA SER A 568 -3.26 9.86 -4.12
C SER A 568 -2.98 11.04 -5.07
N HIS A 569 -4.01 11.80 -5.44
CA HIS A 569 -3.88 12.89 -6.41
C HIS A 569 -3.25 14.18 -5.85
N PHE A 570 -2.86 14.18 -4.57
CA PHE A 570 -2.09 15.25 -3.95
C PHE A 570 -0.59 14.96 -3.87
N TYR A 571 -0.19 13.71 -4.08
CA TYR A 571 1.21 13.28 -4.03
C TYR A 571 1.98 13.42 -5.36
N TYR A 572 1.35 13.89 -6.44
CA TYR A 572 2.02 13.98 -7.75
C TYR A 572 3.35 14.75 -7.74
N ALA A 573 3.48 15.76 -6.87
CA ALA A 573 4.72 16.54 -6.74
C ALA A 573 5.70 15.98 -5.69
N ASP A 574 5.32 14.96 -4.91
CA ASP A 574 6.22 14.34 -3.95
C ASP A 574 7.31 13.56 -4.71
N GLY A 575 8.57 13.90 -4.44
CA GLY A 575 9.69 13.38 -5.21
C GLY A 575 9.85 13.97 -6.62
N ALA A 576 9.18 15.08 -6.95
CA ALA A 576 9.44 15.79 -8.20
C ALA A 576 10.74 16.60 -8.16
N PHE A 577 11.08 17.13 -6.97
CA PHE A 577 12.27 17.95 -6.75
C PHE A 577 13.00 17.52 -5.47
N TYR A 578 14.33 17.45 -5.55
CA TYR A 578 15.20 17.23 -4.39
C TYR A 578 16.29 18.29 -4.34
N THR A 579 16.77 18.62 -3.16
CA THR A 579 17.83 19.61 -2.99
C THR A 579 18.83 19.21 -1.90
N ASP A 580 20.09 19.53 -2.16
CA ASP A 580 21.16 19.59 -1.16
C ASP A 580 21.68 21.04 -1.06
N GLU A 581 22.84 21.28 -0.45
CA GLU A 581 23.42 22.63 -0.33
C GLU A 581 23.88 23.24 -1.66
N THR A 582 24.08 22.41 -2.68
CA THR A 582 24.76 22.75 -3.94
C THR A 582 23.93 22.46 -5.19
N THR A 583 22.97 21.55 -5.11
CA THR A 583 22.24 21.02 -6.27
C THR A 583 20.74 21.10 -6.04
N LEU A 584 20.02 21.47 -7.10
CA LEU A 584 18.61 21.18 -7.25
C LEU A 584 18.45 20.06 -8.29
N TRP A 585 17.81 18.98 -7.90
CA TRP A 585 17.47 17.84 -8.74
C TRP A 585 16.01 17.98 -9.19
N ILE A 586 15.78 17.83 -10.49
CA ILE A 586 14.45 17.82 -11.12
C ILE A 586 14.24 16.41 -11.68
N GLU A 587 13.46 15.63 -10.95
CA GLU A 587 13.25 14.21 -11.20
C GLU A 587 11.94 13.94 -11.94
N GLN A 588 10.92 14.78 -11.78
CA GLN A 588 9.65 14.61 -12.50
C GLN A 588 9.33 15.87 -13.31
N TYR A 589 9.07 15.70 -14.60
CA TYR A 589 8.67 16.77 -15.50
C TYR A 589 7.15 16.87 -15.55
N LEU A 590 6.58 17.66 -14.66
CA LEU A 590 5.14 17.90 -14.55
C LEU A 590 4.84 19.40 -14.62
N PRO A 591 3.67 19.83 -15.13
CA PRO A 591 3.32 21.24 -15.20
C PRO A 591 3.14 21.80 -13.79
N CYS A 592 4.09 22.62 -13.32
CA CYS A 592 4.04 23.19 -11.98
C CYS A 592 4.82 24.49 -11.82
N SER A 593 4.56 25.18 -10.72
CA SER A 593 5.48 26.15 -10.13
C SER A 593 6.03 25.63 -8.80
N LEU A 594 7.33 25.83 -8.58
CA LEU A 594 7.99 25.64 -7.30
C LEU A 594 8.28 27.02 -6.71
N ASN A 595 7.88 27.24 -5.46
CA ASN A 595 8.18 28.45 -4.72
C ASN A 595 8.55 28.11 -3.27
N ASP A 596 9.84 28.13 -2.97
CA ASP A 596 10.44 27.95 -1.66
C ASP A 596 11.35 29.14 -1.34
N ILE A 597 10.74 30.18 -0.76
CA ILE A 597 11.42 31.43 -0.39
C ILE A 597 12.51 31.18 0.66
N ASP A 598 12.28 30.23 1.58
CA ASP A 598 13.20 29.92 2.67
C ASP A 598 14.51 29.32 2.12
N GLN A 599 14.41 28.56 1.03
CA GLN A 599 15.54 27.99 0.30
C GLN A 599 15.99 28.83 -0.92
N LYS A 600 15.35 29.99 -1.17
CA LYS A 600 15.57 30.86 -2.33
C LYS A 600 15.48 30.13 -3.68
N MET A 601 14.43 29.32 -3.83
CA MET A 601 14.12 28.61 -5.08
C MET A 601 12.75 29.05 -5.58
N ALA A 602 12.70 29.53 -6.81
CA ALA A 602 11.47 29.89 -7.53
C ALA A 602 11.65 29.53 -9.01
N LEU A 603 10.85 28.58 -9.51
CA LEU A 603 10.88 28.18 -10.91
C LEU A 603 9.52 27.68 -11.36
N SER A 604 9.35 27.54 -12.68
CA SER A 604 8.23 26.83 -13.27
C SER A 604 8.70 25.77 -14.26
N VAL A 605 7.98 24.67 -14.30
CA VAL A 605 8.15 23.58 -15.28
C VAL A 605 6.90 23.56 -16.14
N GLY A 606 7.09 23.70 -17.45
CA GLY A 606 6.06 23.65 -18.47
C GLY A 606 6.23 22.42 -19.34
N VAL A 607 5.18 21.60 -19.40
CA VAL A 607 5.05 20.44 -20.29
C VAL A 607 3.58 20.34 -20.71
N ASP A 608 3.29 19.98 -21.95
CA ASP A 608 1.95 19.64 -22.41
C ASP A 608 1.87 18.11 -22.45
N ASP A 609 0.82 17.50 -21.88
CA ASP A 609 0.65 16.05 -21.89
C ASP A 609 0.67 15.48 -23.32
N ARG A 610 0.25 16.26 -24.32
CA ARG A 610 0.29 15.86 -25.74
C ARG A 610 1.68 16.00 -26.36
N HIS A 611 2.57 16.78 -25.73
CA HIS A 611 3.92 17.04 -26.20
C HIS A 611 4.96 16.78 -25.10
N PRO A 612 5.02 15.55 -24.53
CA PRO A 612 5.98 15.21 -23.48
C PRO A 612 7.44 15.26 -23.99
N GLU A 613 7.64 15.32 -25.32
CA GLU A 613 8.94 15.53 -25.93
C GLU A 613 9.58 16.88 -25.59
N LYS A 614 8.81 17.88 -25.12
CA LYS A 614 9.32 19.22 -24.87
C LYS A 614 9.00 19.69 -23.45
N VAL A 615 10.04 19.91 -22.67
CA VAL A 615 9.95 20.46 -21.31
C VAL A 615 10.63 21.82 -21.28
N THR A 616 9.98 22.81 -20.68
CA THR A 616 10.54 24.14 -20.46
C THR A 616 10.65 24.40 -18.97
N ILE A 617 11.82 24.79 -18.50
CA ILE A 617 12.08 25.12 -17.10
C ILE A 617 12.49 26.59 -17.07
N THR A 618 11.65 27.44 -16.49
CA THR A 618 11.92 28.87 -16.33
C THR A 618 12.31 29.13 -14.89
N ILE A 619 13.53 29.64 -14.67
CA ILE A 619 14.08 29.83 -13.33
C ILE A 619 14.00 31.31 -12.97
N GLU A 620 13.16 31.65 -12.00
CA GLU A 620 13.07 33.01 -11.47
C GLU A 620 14.18 33.27 -10.45
N ALA A 621 14.37 32.33 -9.51
CA ALA A 621 15.42 32.36 -8.51
C ALA A 621 15.93 30.96 -8.20
N LEU A 622 17.25 30.77 -8.14
CA LEU A 622 17.84 29.52 -7.67
C LEU A 622 19.21 29.79 -7.04
N ASP A 623 19.28 29.70 -5.72
CA ASP A 623 20.54 29.83 -4.97
C ASP A 623 21.27 28.48 -4.85
N ARG A 624 21.55 27.86 -6.01
CA ARG A 624 22.32 26.62 -6.12
C ARG A 624 23.24 26.69 -7.34
N PRO A 625 24.53 26.33 -7.24
CA PRO A 625 25.42 26.33 -8.40
C PRO A 625 25.08 25.25 -9.43
N ARG A 626 24.42 24.14 -9.03
CA ARG A 626 24.17 23.00 -9.91
C ARG A 626 22.68 22.68 -10.10
N LEU A 627 22.37 22.23 -11.31
CA LEU A 627 21.09 21.61 -11.67
C LEU A 627 21.35 20.18 -12.12
N ALA A 628 20.61 19.22 -11.55
CA ALA A 628 20.58 17.85 -12.03
C ALA A 628 19.22 17.59 -12.68
N LEU A 629 19.25 17.29 -13.98
CA LEU A 629 18.06 17.12 -14.81
C LEU A 629 17.97 15.67 -15.23
N ARG A 630 16.92 14.98 -14.80
CA ARG A 630 16.70 13.57 -15.13
C ARG A 630 16.62 13.33 -16.64
N ILE A 631 17.22 12.25 -17.11
CA ILE A 631 17.08 11.76 -18.48
C ILE A 631 16.28 10.45 -18.40
N PRO A 632 14.95 10.47 -18.67
CA PRO A 632 14.10 9.30 -18.45
C PRO A 632 14.56 8.07 -19.23
N ALA A 633 14.46 6.87 -18.66
CA ALA A 633 14.95 5.65 -19.30
C ALA A 633 14.33 5.38 -20.68
N TRP A 634 13.08 5.79 -20.92
CA TRP A 634 12.42 5.63 -22.22
C TRP A 634 13.08 6.43 -23.36
N THR A 635 13.95 7.39 -23.04
CA THR A 635 14.74 8.15 -24.02
C THR A 635 16.01 7.43 -24.47
N ARG A 636 16.44 6.39 -23.73
CA ARG A 636 17.73 5.69 -23.90
C ARG A 636 18.94 6.63 -23.83
N GLY A 637 18.91 7.58 -22.89
CA GLY A 637 19.98 8.53 -22.64
C GLY A 637 20.09 9.67 -23.67
N ARG A 638 19.06 9.86 -24.50
CA ARG A 638 19.04 10.91 -25.53
C ARG A 638 18.23 12.10 -25.07
N VAL A 639 18.88 13.26 -25.01
CA VAL A 639 18.26 14.55 -24.72
C VAL A 639 19.00 15.65 -25.47
N HIS A 640 18.25 16.65 -25.94
CA HIS A 640 18.82 17.94 -26.32
C HIS A 640 18.48 18.97 -25.26
N ILE A 641 19.49 19.71 -24.80
CA ILE A 641 19.33 20.73 -23.77
C ILE A 641 19.76 22.07 -24.35
N ASP A 642 18.90 23.07 -24.23
CA ASP A 642 19.17 24.46 -24.58
C ASP A 642 19.04 25.36 -23.35
N ILE A 643 19.94 26.32 -23.19
CA ILE A 643 19.82 27.38 -22.18
C ILE A 643 19.75 28.73 -22.91
N ASP A 644 18.64 29.45 -22.75
CA ASP A 644 18.36 30.73 -23.41
C ASP A 644 18.58 30.68 -24.95
N GLY A 645 18.24 29.53 -25.56
CA GLY A 645 18.40 29.28 -26.99
C GLY A 645 19.81 28.87 -27.44
N THR A 646 20.73 28.63 -26.49
CA THR A 646 22.07 28.13 -26.77
C THR A 646 22.16 26.64 -26.41
N PRO A 647 22.49 25.76 -27.38
CA PRO A 647 22.66 24.33 -27.11
C PRO A 647 23.77 24.02 -26.11
N VAL A 648 23.48 23.18 -25.13
CA VAL A 648 24.46 22.63 -24.19
C VAL A 648 25.17 21.46 -24.84
N SER A 649 26.51 21.47 -24.83
CA SER A 649 27.30 20.36 -25.37
C SER A 649 27.26 19.14 -24.45
N GLN A 650 27.35 17.93 -25.02
CA GLN A 650 27.37 16.67 -24.24
C GLN A 650 28.44 16.66 -23.13
N ALA A 651 29.59 17.32 -23.37
CA ALA A 651 30.69 17.38 -22.40
C ALA A 651 30.31 18.13 -21.10
N LEU A 652 29.28 18.99 -21.14
CA LEU A 652 28.79 19.74 -19.99
C LEU A 652 27.70 18.99 -19.20
N MET A 653 27.14 17.92 -19.76
CA MET A 653 26.04 17.16 -19.14
C MET A 653 26.53 16.12 -18.13
N GLY A 654 27.83 15.83 -18.11
CA GLY A 654 28.39 14.73 -17.33
C GLY A 654 28.42 13.41 -18.11
N THR A 655 28.74 12.33 -17.42
CA THR A 655 28.94 10.99 -18.01
C THR A 655 27.81 10.01 -17.72
N ASP A 656 26.90 10.36 -16.81
CA ASP A 656 25.76 9.53 -16.45
C ASP A 656 24.69 9.66 -17.55
N PRO A 657 24.27 8.56 -18.20
CA PRO A 657 23.23 8.62 -19.22
C PRO A 657 21.81 8.86 -18.66
N ALA A 658 21.61 8.74 -17.34
CA ALA A 658 20.32 8.91 -16.68
C ALA A 658 20.11 10.30 -16.07
N VAL A 659 21.16 11.13 -15.98
CA VAL A 659 21.05 12.50 -15.44
C VAL A 659 22.06 13.44 -16.07
N ALA A 660 21.61 14.64 -16.45
CA ALA A 660 22.47 15.74 -16.84
C ALA A 660 22.76 16.65 -15.64
N VAL A 661 24.01 16.70 -15.18
CA VAL A 661 24.42 17.58 -14.07
C VAL A 661 25.15 18.80 -14.61
N LEU A 662 24.46 19.94 -14.61
CA LEU A 662 24.93 21.20 -15.14
C LEU A 662 25.45 22.11 -14.01
N ASP A 663 26.64 22.67 -14.20
CA ASP A 663 27.18 23.73 -13.33
C ASP A 663 27.00 25.10 -13.98
N VAL A 664 26.48 26.06 -13.22
CA VAL A 664 26.14 27.40 -13.71
C VAL A 664 27.34 28.10 -14.38
N SER A 665 28.53 27.96 -13.79
CA SER A 665 29.75 28.62 -14.28
C SER A 665 30.28 27.93 -15.52
N ALA A 666 30.18 26.59 -15.59
CA ALA A 666 30.56 25.81 -16.76
C ALA A 666 29.64 26.08 -17.97
N CYS A 667 28.38 26.43 -17.72
CA CYS A 667 27.43 26.91 -18.73
C CYS A 667 27.66 28.38 -19.14
N GLY A 668 28.66 29.08 -18.58
CA GLY A 668 28.98 30.46 -18.92
C GLY A 668 28.04 31.49 -18.28
N LEU A 669 27.32 31.11 -17.22
CA LEU A 669 26.36 31.95 -16.51
C LEU A 669 26.90 32.36 -15.14
N ASN A 670 26.45 33.52 -14.65
CA ASN A 670 26.74 33.98 -13.28
C ASN A 670 25.71 33.47 -12.26
N SER A 671 24.50 33.15 -12.71
CA SER A 671 23.37 32.63 -11.93
C SER A 671 22.40 31.93 -12.87
N TRP A 672 21.62 30.99 -12.36
CA TRP A 672 20.46 30.42 -13.06
C TRP A 672 19.25 31.37 -13.09
N SER A 673 19.21 32.37 -12.21
CA SER A 673 18.10 33.33 -12.15
C SER A 673 17.91 34.07 -13.48
N GLY A 674 16.68 34.05 -13.99
CA GLY A 674 16.28 34.67 -15.25
C GLY A 674 16.54 33.80 -16.49
N THR A 675 17.03 32.57 -16.31
CA THR A 675 17.31 31.65 -17.43
C THR A 675 16.10 30.78 -17.76
N THR A 676 16.02 30.36 -19.02
CA THR A 676 15.09 29.34 -19.49
C THR A 676 15.86 28.15 -20.06
N ILE A 677 15.59 26.97 -19.51
CA ILE A 677 16.15 25.70 -19.98
C ILE A 677 15.07 24.96 -20.75
N THR A 678 15.40 24.50 -21.96
CA THR A 678 14.51 23.63 -22.75
C THR A 678 15.14 22.26 -22.87
N LEU A 679 14.37 21.22 -22.51
CA LEU A 679 14.71 19.83 -22.77
C LEU A 679 13.86 19.33 -23.94
N THR A 680 14.53 18.72 -24.91
CA THR A 680 13.85 18.05 -26.03
C THR A 680 14.23 16.58 -26.05
N PHE A 681 13.22 15.71 -26.05
CA PHE A 681 13.33 14.26 -26.11
C PHE A 681 12.77 13.72 -27.43
N GLU A 682 13.00 12.44 -27.71
CA GLU A 682 12.43 11.75 -28.88
C GLU A 682 11.62 10.52 -28.42
N PRO A 683 10.34 10.71 -28.06
CA PRO A 683 9.47 9.59 -27.67
C PRO A 683 9.29 8.60 -28.82
N THR A 684 9.50 7.32 -28.54
CA THR A 684 9.33 6.23 -29.50
C THR A 684 8.34 5.20 -28.97
N ILE A 685 7.76 4.41 -29.88
CA ILE A 685 6.97 3.23 -29.49
C ILE A 685 7.93 2.15 -28.99
N ARG A 686 7.59 1.55 -27.84
CA ARG A 686 8.32 0.45 -27.22
C ARG A 686 7.35 -0.61 -26.70
N LEU A 687 7.86 -1.83 -26.54
CA LEU A 687 7.14 -2.95 -25.97
C LEU A 687 7.63 -3.21 -24.54
N ILE A 688 6.70 -3.35 -23.59
CA ILE A 688 6.97 -3.83 -22.23
C ILE A 688 6.51 -5.29 -22.18
N GLY A 689 7.46 -6.23 -22.29
CA GLY A 689 7.17 -7.66 -22.32
C GLY A 689 6.88 -8.23 -20.93
N THR A 690 6.14 -9.34 -20.88
CA THR A 690 5.99 -10.13 -19.64
C THR A 690 7.09 -11.20 -19.55
N PRO A 691 7.68 -11.44 -18.36
CA PRO A 691 8.79 -12.38 -18.20
C PRO A 691 8.38 -13.85 -18.44
N ASP A 692 7.17 -14.25 -18.05
CA ASP A 692 6.65 -15.61 -18.14
C ASP A 692 5.90 -15.93 -19.45
N ARG A 693 5.44 -14.92 -20.17
CA ARG A 693 4.82 -15.08 -21.50
C ARG A 693 5.47 -14.14 -22.52
N PRO A 694 6.59 -14.55 -23.15
CA PRO A 694 7.35 -13.70 -24.05
C PRO A 694 6.56 -13.16 -25.25
N SER A 695 5.48 -13.83 -25.68
CA SER A 695 4.60 -13.35 -26.76
C SER A 695 3.72 -12.17 -26.33
N LEU A 696 3.50 -11.94 -25.03
CA LEU A 696 2.68 -10.85 -24.53
C LEU A 696 3.52 -9.60 -24.23
N ALA A 697 3.02 -8.45 -24.66
CA ALA A 697 3.60 -7.16 -24.32
C ALA A 697 2.54 -6.04 -24.25
N ALA A 698 2.78 -5.07 -23.38
CA ALA A 698 2.10 -3.77 -23.44
C ALA A 698 2.83 -2.86 -24.43
N VAL A 699 2.08 -1.96 -25.08
CA VAL A 699 2.63 -0.94 -25.98
C VAL A 699 2.77 0.37 -25.20
N ALA A 700 3.87 1.08 -25.37
CA ALA A 700 4.06 2.38 -24.75
C ALA A 700 4.71 3.39 -25.72
N TRP A 701 4.42 4.67 -25.53
CA TRP A 701 4.99 5.79 -26.27
C TRP A 701 5.54 6.83 -25.29
N GLY A 702 6.86 6.99 -25.26
CA GLY A 702 7.53 7.83 -24.25
C GLY A 702 7.13 7.39 -22.82
N PRO A 703 6.58 8.32 -21.99
CA PRO A 703 6.16 8.01 -20.63
C PRO A 703 4.80 7.28 -20.54
N TYR A 704 4.02 7.22 -21.63
CA TYR A 704 2.66 6.69 -21.60
C TYR A 704 2.59 5.22 -22.02
N VAL A 705 2.01 4.38 -21.16
CA VAL A 705 1.52 3.05 -21.51
C VAL A 705 0.18 3.22 -22.22
N LEU A 706 0.06 2.55 -23.37
CA LEU A 706 -1.09 2.63 -24.25
C LEU A 706 -1.91 1.34 -24.16
N ALA A 707 -3.22 1.48 -24.18
CA ALA A 707 -4.15 0.36 -24.25
C ALA A 707 -4.92 0.36 -25.57
N ALA A 708 -5.12 -0.82 -26.13
CA ALA A 708 -5.91 -1.00 -27.35
C ALA A 708 -7.40 -0.95 -27.02
N LEU A 709 -8.15 -0.08 -27.69
CA LEU A 709 -9.59 0.02 -27.54
C LEU A 709 -10.27 -1.09 -28.33
N SER A 710 -10.88 -2.04 -27.62
CA SER A 710 -11.58 -3.17 -28.25
C SER A 710 -12.54 -3.82 -27.24
N PRO A 711 -13.77 -4.15 -27.66
CA PRO A 711 -14.74 -4.88 -26.83
C PRO A 711 -14.47 -6.39 -26.77
N SER A 712 -13.50 -6.91 -27.53
CA SER A 712 -13.19 -8.33 -27.57
C SER A 712 -12.64 -8.82 -26.23
N THR A 713 -13.10 -9.98 -25.79
CA THR A 713 -12.54 -10.69 -24.63
C THR A 713 -11.43 -11.68 -25.02
N ASP A 714 -11.15 -11.81 -26.32
CA ASP A 714 -10.02 -12.60 -26.82
C ASP A 714 -8.76 -11.72 -26.92
N MET A 715 -7.61 -12.30 -26.55
CA MET A 715 -6.32 -11.63 -26.68
C MET A 715 -6.09 -11.19 -28.14
N GLN A 716 -5.74 -9.92 -28.34
CA GLN A 716 -5.50 -9.39 -29.69
C GLN A 716 -4.08 -9.71 -30.12
N SER A 717 -3.92 -10.45 -31.22
CA SER A 717 -2.62 -10.73 -31.84
C SER A 717 -2.32 -9.67 -32.90
N LEU A 718 -1.20 -8.99 -32.77
CA LEU A 718 -0.75 -7.93 -33.67
C LEU A 718 0.63 -8.24 -34.24
N ASP A 719 0.82 -7.88 -35.51
CA ASP A 719 2.11 -7.96 -36.18
C ASP A 719 2.93 -6.70 -35.85
N ILE A 720 3.88 -6.85 -34.94
CA ILE A 720 4.74 -5.75 -34.47
C ILE A 720 6.18 -6.24 -34.48
N ASP A 721 7.03 -5.63 -35.31
CA ASP A 721 8.48 -5.89 -35.27
C ASP A 721 9.03 -5.42 -33.91
N ARG A 722 9.57 -6.36 -33.13
CA ARG A 722 10.15 -6.06 -31.81
C ARG A 722 11.37 -5.14 -31.88
N LYS A 723 12.08 -5.10 -33.02
CA LYS A 723 13.26 -4.26 -33.24
C LYS A 723 12.88 -2.83 -33.61
N ASP A 724 11.77 -2.65 -34.31
CA ASP A 724 11.19 -1.35 -34.63
C ASP A 724 9.67 -1.33 -34.44
N PRO A 725 9.18 -1.32 -33.18
CA PRO A 725 7.75 -1.35 -32.90
C PRO A 725 7.01 -0.13 -33.47
N GLY A 726 7.71 1.00 -33.65
CA GLY A 726 7.12 2.24 -34.16
C GLY A 726 6.62 2.13 -35.60
N SER A 727 7.24 1.26 -36.41
CA SER A 727 6.83 1.03 -37.80
C SER A 727 5.36 0.58 -37.92
N ALA A 728 4.85 -0.15 -36.93
CA ALA A 728 3.49 -0.68 -36.90
C ALA A 728 2.41 0.36 -36.51
N PHE A 729 2.80 1.57 -36.07
CA PHE A 729 1.87 2.56 -35.55
C PHE A 729 1.91 3.90 -36.28
N GLU A 730 0.77 4.60 -36.28
CA GLU A 730 0.62 5.96 -36.76
C GLU A 730 -0.08 6.83 -35.72
N ARG A 731 0.61 7.86 -35.24
CA ARG A 731 0.01 8.86 -34.34
C ARG A 731 -0.98 9.74 -35.12
N GLN A 732 -2.19 9.90 -34.59
CA GLN A 732 -3.30 10.60 -35.23
C GLN A 732 -3.23 12.11 -34.95
N GLY A 733 -2.45 12.84 -35.76
CA GLY A 733 -2.24 14.28 -35.60
C GLY A 733 -1.58 14.62 -34.27
N GLU A 734 -2.03 15.68 -33.60
CA GLU A 734 -1.52 16.09 -32.28
C GLU A 734 -2.14 15.29 -31.11
N LYS A 735 -3.12 14.42 -31.38
CA LYS A 735 -3.77 13.63 -30.33
C LYS A 735 -2.84 12.54 -29.81
N LEU A 736 -3.06 12.12 -28.56
CA LEU A 736 -2.46 10.89 -28.00
C LEU A 736 -3.29 9.67 -28.42
N VAL A 737 -3.48 9.48 -29.73
CA VAL A 737 -4.16 8.32 -30.30
C VAL A 737 -3.24 7.73 -31.34
N PHE A 738 -2.95 6.44 -31.22
CA PHE A 738 -2.02 5.71 -32.08
C PHE A 738 -2.79 4.60 -32.77
N ARG A 739 -2.84 4.62 -34.11
CA ARG A 739 -3.52 3.57 -34.87
C ARG A 739 -2.51 2.52 -35.30
N HIS A 740 -2.77 1.26 -34.96
CA HIS A 740 -2.03 0.14 -35.52
C HIS A 740 -2.36 0.01 -37.02
N ARG A 741 -1.34 -0.02 -37.88
CA ARG A 741 -1.49 0.14 -39.33
C ARG A 741 -2.30 -0.98 -39.98
N ASP A 742 -2.06 -2.23 -39.58
CA ASP A 742 -2.65 -3.38 -40.27
C ASP A 742 -4.03 -3.76 -39.73
N SER A 743 -4.22 -3.68 -38.41
CA SER A 743 -5.50 -4.02 -37.77
C SER A 743 -6.46 -2.85 -37.66
N GLY A 744 -5.96 -1.61 -37.74
CA GLY A 744 -6.74 -0.40 -37.52
C GLY A 744 -7.11 -0.13 -36.06
N LEU A 745 -6.68 -0.99 -35.10
CA LEU A 745 -6.96 -0.78 -33.67
C LEU A 745 -6.35 0.54 -33.18
N GLU A 746 -7.12 1.26 -32.37
CA GLU A 746 -6.67 2.51 -31.75
C GLU A 746 -6.12 2.23 -30.35
N PHE A 747 -4.96 2.82 -30.09
CA PHE A 747 -4.24 2.77 -28.83
C PHE A 747 -4.21 4.15 -28.20
N VAL A 748 -4.58 4.24 -26.92
CA VAL A 748 -4.66 5.50 -26.18
C VAL A 748 -3.99 5.36 -24.81
N PRO A 749 -3.45 6.44 -24.21
CA PRO A 749 -2.91 6.40 -22.86
C PRO A 749 -3.95 5.89 -21.86
N LEU A 750 -3.52 5.06 -20.91
CA LEU A 750 -4.39 4.44 -19.92
C LEU A 750 -5.28 5.43 -19.16
N TRP A 751 -4.81 6.64 -18.88
CA TRP A 751 -5.58 7.67 -18.16
C TRP A 751 -6.74 8.26 -18.96
N THR A 752 -6.75 8.12 -20.28
CA THR A 752 -7.85 8.63 -21.13
C THR A 752 -9.06 7.70 -21.14
N ILE A 753 -8.88 6.45 -20.70
CA ILE A 753 -9.94 5.43 -20.65
C ILE A 753 -10.80 5.70 -19.43
N ASP A 754 -12.07 5.96 -19.71
CA ASP A 754 -13.10 6.24 -18.70
C ASP A 754 -13.84 4.95 -18.28
N GLU A 755 -14.79 5.12 -17.38
CA GLU A 755 -15.60 4.05 -16.83
C GLU A 755 -16.24 3.18 -17.92
N ASN A 756 -16.22 1.87 -17.71
CA ASN A 756 -16.88 0.88 -18.56
C ASN A 756 -16.41 0.83 -20.02
N GLN A 757 -15.39 1.59 -20.43
CA GLN A 757 -14.81 1.47 -21.77
C GLN A 757 -13.90 0.23 -21.84
N PRO A 758 -14.15 -0.73 -22.75
CA PRO A 758 -13.37 -1.96 -22.83
C PRO A 758 -12.02 -1.73 -23.52
N TYR A 759 -10.97 -2.34 -22.98
CA TYR A 759 -9.61 -2.20 -23.49
C TYR A 759 -8.75 -3.44 -23.28
N HIS A 760 -7.58 -3.45 -23.93
CA HIS A 760 -6.51 -4.41 -23.71
C HIS A 760 -5.25 -3.67 -23.25
N ALA A 761 -4.79 -3.93 -22.03
CA ALA A 761 -3.51 -3.40 -21.53
C ALA A 761 -2.31 -4.11 -22.17
N TYR A 762 -2.49 -5.37 -22.56
CA TYR A 762 -1.50 -6.21 -23.23
C TYR A 762 -2.07 -6.77 -24.52
N VAL A 763 -1.19 -6.99 -25.48
CA VAL A 763 -1.48 -7.67 -26.75
C VAL A 763 -0.51 -8.82 -26.94
N GLU A 764 -0.89 -9.78 -27.77
CA GLU A 764 0.04 -10.77 -28.28
C GLU A 764 0.80 -10.19 -29.47
N VAL A 765 2.13 -10.27 -29.43
CA VAL A 765 3.03 -9.78 -30.46
C VAL A 765 3.56 -10.99 -31.22
N ALA A 766 3.19 -11.07 -32.51
CA ALA A 766 3.62 -12.14 -33.40
C ALA A 766 5.16 -12.27 -33.43
N SER A 767 5.67 -13.50 -33.53
CA SER A 767 7.10 -13.77 -33.52
C SER A 767 7.69 -13.59 -34.93
N HIS A 768 8.39 -12.49 -35.17
CA HIS A 768 9.23 -12.28 -36.36
C HIS A 768 10.67 -11.94 -35.97
#